data_AF-A0A9Q9UAC3-F1
#
_entry.id   AF-A0A9Q9UAC3-F1
#
_cell.length_a   1.000
_cell.length_b   1.000
_cell.length_c   1.000
_cell.angle_alpha   90.00
_cell.angle_beta   90.00
_cell.angle_gamma   90.00
#
_symmetry.space_group_name_H-M   'P 1'
#
loop_
_entity.id
_entity.type
_entity.pdbx_description
1 polymer ?
#
loop_
_entity_poly.entity_id
_entity_poly.type
_entity_poly.pdbx_seq_one_letter_code
_entity_poly.pdbx_strand_id
1 'polypeptide(L)'
;MSFLEKYGPEVQRVSADAPIQDIIALLKRDGGVFVKGLISEADVDKAYDECRARLDSDVVWSGNFFPKETQRAPSLLALSPTYARSQVMNPVYQQVVHHFLTTRSWFWWGPERKESVSKPYLHSCTAMRIGPGGKAQPLHRDDYISHNIHTDIDKWDDERDANRETAVGLFVAGSKVTKENGGTQFIQGSHLWGSERGPPHVEDCIFAEMDKGDAFIMLASAYHGGGTNSTKDQHRLVFATFSTRGFLRQEENQFLAVPREIAMKFDQDIQKFMGYSMSDPACGYVEQLDPIYLLRPELEKVHAAIMTGSDNSSSNRPTARRKDPACGTCRKKCRKCDRKRPICDRCRTKGLHCEGYPPRFQFQETLTIAPNQSSTQHANSDSIDTSPSQPVILSQSPESSMLSELITTRLSASLSPECPVSETSALTLTSPQTSATLSLSPDAVSFTISPSAQHDLENDIATNQHIIDYFDRTLSEHFIIHVPGLDNPFREYVLPLAYQHQGILHALLGLSACHMYNTGHANNQRLVTLSLGYRLSAIRSLASLLHKEDISRLTPTEEEHVLAMVLLLVLHDVCESGVSTHGAHLTGVSFLCKRIACLDTSPKRSGTSMFLVSALSWLDMLRGFSGAEKLSYSTEVRECVRDHGSLSLHTLVGCPPAIFFKIGQVLEAGKAYLAGDLPVEQFEQLLDGAEKFFRGWDPDQAVYPTNHQEWRHLAEAYKHACLLRVMRFPDAFAISCDDPQIKASVSAVLDVCATIPRDSVFYKRLLFPLFLAGADTCSPHQIHYASWCINEIKHSTGFQHPAMTELLTKVWNERRTNPRGWSNVPWMEFNFFLDLFRASSLPTCIPLLLTGRRSTSGPLSSFLGRITCDTVHNMAAQEKNQAELEKASRLANVPHCEQYERMISGMLYDSLIPKLTNARLAARKAMNEYNTWFPEGDDFNIENITKRRAEMLKSFLGHVEDDEVFIEPPFRVDYGPNMSVGKRFYANFNLTVLDSAIVTIGDRVMIGPNVMISTATHETEVASRRACIEYAYPINIGDDCWIGGGVTILPGVTIGEGCTIGAGSIVTRDIPAWSVAVGSPARVVKKVQPLGKFDESNGV
;
A
#
# COMPACT_ATOMS: atom_id res chain seq x y z
N MET A 1 23.37 -2.91 53.60
CA MET A 1 22.34 -3.40 52.66
C MET A 1 22.73 -3.02 51.25
N SER A 2 23.39 -3.96 50.55
CA SER A 2 23.30 -4.04 49.10
C SER A 2 21.84 -4.28 48.66
N PHE A 3 21.57 -4.15 47.36
CA PHE A 3 20.24 -4.41 46.79
C PHE A 3 19.79 -5.86 47.02
N LEU A 4 20.72 -6.82 46.96
CA LEU A 4 20.48 -8.23 47.28
C LEU A 4 20.20 -8.48 48.77
N GLU A 5 20.84 -7.75 49.69
CA GLU A 5 20.49 -7.81 51.13
C GLU A 5 19.11 -7.19 51.42
N LYS A 6 18.67 -6.21 50.63
CA LYS A 6 17.37 -5.53 50.80
C LYS A 6 16.20 -6.36 50.27
N TYR A 7 16.39 -7.09 49.17
CA TYR A 7 15.32 -7.75 48.42
C TYR A 7 15.49 -9.26 48.19
N GLY A 8 16.62 -9.88 48.55
CA GLY A 8 16.86 -11.30 48.28
C GLY A 8 16.95 -11.62 46.77
N PRO A 9 17.00 -12.90 46.37
CA PRO A 9 17.14 -13.29 44.95
C PRO A 9 15.80 -13.32 44.18
N GLU A 10 14.69 -13.63 44.84
CA GLU A 10 13.38 -13.87 44.21
C GLU A 10 12.74 -12.62 43.57
N VAL A 11 11.81 -12.82 42.63
CA VAL A 11 10.93 -11.76 42.11
C VAL A 11 10.08 -11.16 43.23
N GLN A 12 10.15 -9.85 43.40
CA GLN A 12 9.62 -9.17 44.58
C GLN A 12 8.14 -8.77 44.51
N ARG A 13 7.54 -8.73 45.70
CA ARG A 13 6.21 -8.16 45.98
C ARG A 13 6.39 -6.89 46.81
N VAL A 14 6.26 -5.74 46.17
CA VAL A 14 6.37 -4.40 46.80
C VAL A 14 4.98 -3.78 46.97
N SER A 15 4.89 -2.71 47.76
CA SER A 15 3.66 -1.90 47.91
C SER A 15 3.62 -0.77 46.87
N ALA A 16 2.44 -0.24 46.55
CA ALA A 16 2.27 0.85 45.58
C ALA A 16 2.94 2.19 45.98
N ASP A 17 3.31 2.36 47.25
CA ASP A 17 4.09 3.50 47.76
C ASP A 17 5.61 3.27 47.74
N ALA A 18 6.09 2.11 47.27
CA ALA A 18 7.51 1.81 47.17
C ALA A 18 8.25 2.80 46.23
N PRO A 19 9.52 3.16 46.53
CA PRO A 19 10.28 4.07 45.69
C PRO A 19 10.37 3.58 44.24
N ILE A 20 9.99 4.43 43.28
CA ILE A 20 9.98 4.09 41.85
C ILE A 20 11.34 3.57 41.34
N GLN A 21 12.45 4.02 41.94
CA GLN A 21 13.80 3.54 41.62
C GLN A 21 14.04 2.09 42.06
N ASP A 22 13.43 1.64 43.16
CA ASP A 22 13.46 0.22 43.55
C ASP A 22 12.66 -0.63 42.54
N ILE A 23 11.47 -0.15 42.12
CA ILE A 23 10.62 -0.82 41.11
C ILE A 23 11.36 -0.96 39.78
N ILE A 24 12.01 0.10 39.31
CA ILE A 24 12.82 0.10 38.09
C ILE A 24 14.04 -0.85 38.24
N ALA A 25 14.72 -0.85 39.39
CA ALA A 25 15.85 -1.73 39.64
C ALA A 25 15.46 -3.22 39.72
N LEU A 26 14.27 -3.52 40.26
CA LEU A 26 13.70 -4.87 40.23
C LEU A 26 13.38 -5.30 38.80
N LEU A 27 12.69 -4.48 38.01
CA LEU A 27 12.40 -4.77 36.59
C LEU A 27 13.68 -5.03 35.77
N LYS A 28 14.75 -4.24 35.98
CA LYS A 28 16.05 -4.44 35.33
C LYS A 28 16.73 -5.76 35.69
N ARG A 29 16.52 -6.26 36.92
CA ARG A 29 17.11 -7.51 37.43
C ARG A 29 16.28 -8.74 37.05
N ASP A 30 14.97 -8.63 37.16
CA ASP A 30 14.03 -9.77 37.18
C ASP A 30 13.16 -9.87 35.93
N GLY A 31 13.00 -8.79 35.17
CA GLY A 31 12.09 -8.67 34.04
C GLY A 31 10.63 -8.40 34.44
N GLY A 32 10.30 -8.57 35.73
CA GLY A 32 8.94 -8.40 36.27
C GLY A 32 8.95 -8.05 37.75
N VAL A 33 7.86 -7.45 38.24
CA VAL A 33 7.67 -7.08 39.65
C VAL A 33 6.18 -7.03 40.01
N PHE A 34 5.85 -7.52 41.21
CA PHE A 34 4.49 -7.45 41.76
C PHE A 34 4.32 -6.20 42.62
N VAL A 35 3.26 -5.44 42.39
CA VAL A 35 2.92 -4.23 43.15
C VAL A 35 1.55 -4.40 43.80
N LYS A 36 1.54 -4.49 45.13
CA LYS A 36 0.33 -4.71 45.92
C LYS A 36 -0.55 -3.47 46.01
N GLY A 37 -1.87 -3.67 45.91
CA GLY A 37 -2.88 -2.62 46.01
C GLY A 37 -2.66 -1.45 45.03
N LEU A 38 -2.15 -1.72 43.83
CA LEU A 38 -1.84 -0.68 42.83
C LEU A 38 -3.11 0.05 42.36
N ILE A 39 -4.22 -0.67 42.29
CA ILE A 39 -5.54 -0.20 41.88
C ILE A 39 -6.54 -0.51 43.01
N SER A 40 -7.48 0.40 43.30
CA SER A 40 -8.51 0.13 44.30
C SER A 40 -9.48 -0.96 43.83
N GLU A 41 -9.94 -1.85 44.73
CA GLU A 41 -10.92 -2.89 44.38
C GLU A 41 -12.20 -2.29 43.79
N ALA A 42 -12.61 -1.10 44.23
CA ALA A 42 -13.78 -0.39 43.73
C ALA A 42 -13.59 0.14 42.28
N ASP A 43 -12.40 0.59 41.92
CA ASP A 43 -12.06 0.94 40.53
C ASP A 43 -11.97 -0.31 39.65
N VAL A 44 -11.51 -1.43 40.20
CA VAL A 44 -11.47 -2.73 39.51
C VAL A 44 -12.89 -3.25 39.23
N ASP A 45 -13.79 -3.23 40.23
CA ASP A 45 -15.20 -3.59 40.05
C ASP A 45 -15.89 -2.69 39.04
N LYS A 46 -15.72 -1.37 39.15
CA LYS A 46 -16.33 -0.42 38.21
C LYS A 46 -15.78 -0.57 36.78
N ALA A 47 -14.48 -0.86 36.62
CA ALA A 47 -13.91 -1.15 35.31
C ALA A 47 -14.44 -2.47 34.72
N TYR A 48 -14.68 -3.49 35.57
CA TYR A 48 -15.33 -4.73 35.15
C TYR A 48 -16.77 -4.48 34.73
N ASP A 49 -17.56 -3.75 35.52
CA ASP A 49 -18.96 -3.44 35.22
C ASP A 49 -19.12 -2.66 33.91
N GLU A 50 -18.22 -1.70 33.65
CA GLU A 50 -18.17 -0.93 32.40
C GLU A 50 -17.82 -1.80 31.17
N CYS A 51 -17.03 -2.87 31.30
CA CYS A 51 -16.68 -3.77 30.18
C CYS A 51 -17.46 -5.10 30.14
N ARG A 52 -18.23 -5.43 31.18
CA ARG A 52 -18.86 -6.76 31.40
C ARG A 52 -19.68 -7.23 30.20
N ALA A 53 -20.51 -6.34 29.65
CA ALA A 53 -21.36 -6.66 28.49
C ALA A 53 -20.57 -7.10 27.25
N ARG A 54 -19.29 -6.68 27.10
CA ARG A 54 -18.40 -7.16 26.04
C ARG A 54 -17.81 -8.54 26.38
N LEU A 55 -17.41 -8.80 27.62
CA LEU A 55 -16.97 -10.13 28.06
C LEU A 55 -18.09 -11.18 27.93
N ASP A 56 -19.32 -10.79 28.25
CA ASP A 56 -20.51 -11.66 28.15
C ASP A 56 -20.95 -11.93 26.70
N SER A 57 -20.47 -11.14 25.73
CA SER A 57 -20.78 -11.25 24.29
C SER A 57 -19.57 -11.59 23.40
N ASP A 58 -18.43 -11.95 23.99
CA ASP A 58 -17.26 -12.38 23.21
C ASP A 58 -17.52 -13.70 22.45
N VAL A 59 -16.95 -13.80 21.25
CA VAL A 59 -17.07 -14.97 20.38
C VAL A 59 -15.84 -15.85 20.56
N VAL A 60 -16.07 -17.15 20.80
CA VAL A 60 -15.03 -18.16 21.02
C VAL A 60 -13.93 -18.06 19.96
N TRP A 61 -12.69 -17.92 20.44
CA TRP A 61 -11.52 -17.80 19.57
C TRP A 61 -11.33 -19.05 18.69
N SER A 62 -11.10 -18.83 17.40
CA SER A 62 -10.89 -19.89 16.41
C SER A 62 -9.42 -20.29 16.22
N GLY A 63 -8.48 -19.53 16.80
CA GLY A 63 -7.05 -19.82 16.77
C GLY A 63 -6.54 -20.57 18.01
N ASN A 64 -5.26 -20.94 18.02
CA ASN A 64 -4.67 -21.77 19.08
C ASN A 64 -4.13 -21.00 20.30
N PHE A 65 -4.07 -19.66 20.26
CA PHE A 65 -3.40 -18.84 21.28
C PHE A 65 -4.22 -18.52 22.53
N PHE A 66 -5.55 -18.38 22.41
CA PHE A 66 -6.46 -18.25 23.54
C PHE A 66 -7.30 -19.53 23.68
N PRO A 67 -7.45 -20.08 24.90
CA PRO A 67 -8.40 -21.17 25.17
C PRO A 67 -9.83 -20.77 24.83
N LYS A 68 -10.68 -21.73 24.46
CA LYS A 68 -12.10 -21.49 24.13
C LYS A 68 -12.91 -21.00 25.34
N GLU A 69 -12.38 -21.29 26.52
CA GLU A 69 -12.88 -20.95 27.85
C GLU A 69 -12.49 -19.51 28.25
N THR A 70 -11.73 -18.78 27.42
CA THR A 70 -11.29 -17.39 27.70
C THR A 70 -12.13 -16.38 26.93
N GLN A 71 -12.93 -15.60 27.66
CA GLN A 71 -13.66 -14.45 27.12
C GLN A 71 -12.80 -13.18 27.21
N ARG A 72 -12.86 -12.32 26.19
CA ARG A 72 -12.04 -11.10 26.08
C ARG A 72 -12.89 -9.87 25.79
N ALA A 73 -12.49 -8.74 26.36
CA ALA A 73 -12.97 -7.42 26.00
C ALA A 73 -11.79 -6.56 25.56
N PRO A 74 -11.41 -6.60 24.27
CA PRO A 74 -10.46 -5.66 23.70
C PRO A 74 -11.05 -4.25 23.68
N SER A 75 -10.20 -3.26 23.40
CA SER A 75 -10.56 -1.86 23.20
C SER A 75 -11.13 -1.23 24.47
N LEU A 76 -10.54 -1.56 25.62
CA LEU A 76 -11.02 -1.14 26.94
C LEU A 76 -11.18 0.38 27.10
N LEU A 77 -10.42 1.21 26.39
CA LEU A 77 -10.60 2.67 26.45
C LEU A 77 -11.92 3.14 25.80
N ALA A 78 -12.51 2.35 24.90
CA ALA A 78 -13.85 2.58 24.38
C ALA A 78 -14.97 2.13 25.35
N LEU A 79 -14.64 1.24 26.28
CA LEU A 79 -15.60 0.56 27.17
C LEU A 79 -15.62 1.17 28.58
N SER A 80 -14.44 1.37 29.19
CA SER A 80 -14.29 1.77 30.59
C SER A 80 -13.50 3.07 30.77
N PRO A 81 -14.19 4.21 31.02
CA PRO A 81 -13.54 5.45 31.43
C PRO A 81 -12.96 5.41 32.85
N THR A 82 -13.29 4.42 33.69
CA THR A 82 -12.56 4.15 34.94
C THR A 82 -11.21 3.48 34.66
N TYR A 83 -11.15 2.41 33.86
CA TYR A 83 -9.90 1.73 33.47
C TYR A 83 -8.85 2.69 32.91
N ALA A 84 -9.25 3.56 31.99
CA ALA A 84 -8.37 4.56 31.39
C ALA A 84 -7.73 5.51 32.42
N ARG A 85 -8.43 5.84 33.51
CA ARG A 85 -7.94 6.76 34.56
C ARG A 85 -7.18 6.05 35.67
N SER A 86 -7.65 4.88 36.12
CA SER A 86 -7.08 4.17 37.27
C SER A 86 -5.87 3.30 36.90
N GLN A 87 -5.93 2.61 35.76
CA GLN A 87 -4.91 1.62 35.36
C GLN A 87 -3.94 2.21 34.31
N VAL A 88 -4.45 2.69 33.17
CA VAL A 88 -3.60 3.17 32.06
C VAL A 88 -2.79 4.40 32.46
N MET A 89 -3.42 5.38 33.13
CA MET A 89 -2.73 6.57 33.66
C MET A 89 -2.23 6.40 35.10
N ASN A 90 -2.07 5.17 35.60
CA ASN A 90 -1.58 4.94 36.96
C ASN A 90 -0.19 5.59 37.17
N PRO A 91 0.04 6.41 38.21
CA PRO A 91 1.31 7.14 38.39
C PRO A 91 2.56 6.27 38.48
N VAL A 92 2.47 5.03 38.99
CA VAL A 92 3.62 4.11 39.04
C VAL A 92 3.91 3.57 37.64
N TYR A 93 2.90 3.04 36.96
CA TYR A 93 3.04 2.50 35.60
C TYR A 93 3.51 3.58 34.61
N GLN A 94 2.93 4.78 34.67
CA GLN A 94 3.34 5.93 33.85
C GLN A 94 4.82 6.31 34.04
N GLN A 95 5.36 6.19 35.26
CA GLN A 95 6.81 6.41 35.49
C GLN A 95 7.67 5.25 34.97
N VAL A 96 7.22 4.00 35.09
CA VAL A 96 7.94 2.82 34.54
C VAL A 96 8.00 2.90 33.01
N VAL A 97 6.88 3.11 32.31
CA VAL A 97 6.87 3.21 30.84
C VAL A 97 7.71 4.40 30.37
N HIS A 98 7.69 5.53 31.09
CA HIS A 98 8.56 6.66 30.77
C HIS A 98 10.05 6.35 30.98
N HIS A 99 10.44 5.46 31.91
CA HIS A 99 11.83 5.04 32.07
C HIS A 99 12.30 4.17 30.90
N PHE A 100 11.56 3.11 30.57
CA PHE A 100 12.02 2.08 29.60
C PHE A 100 11.76 2.43 28.13
N LEU A 101 10.78 3.30 27.83
CA LEU A 101 10.27 3.50 26.47
C LEU A 101 10.39 4.95 25.94
N THR A 102 10.76 5.93 26.78
CA THR A 102 11.05 7.30 26.30
C THR A 102 12.38 7.28 25.54
N THR A 103 12.31 7.39 24.21
CA THR A 103 13.49 7.27 23.34
C THR A 103 14.07 8.64 23.05
N ARG A 104 15.36 8.83 23.36
CA ARG A 104 16.13 10.03 23.01
C ARG A 104 17.03 9.75 21.83
N SER A 105 17.01 10.64 20.84
CA SER A 105 17.90 10.61 19.70
C SER A 105 18.37 12.03 19.36
N TRP A 106 19.30 12.15 18.42
CA TRP A 106 19.71 13.43 17.89
C TRP A 106 19.97 13.33 16.39
N PHE A 107 19.75 14.42 15.68
CA PHE A 107 19.92 14.52 14.22
C PHE A 107 20.51 15.87 13.84
N TRP A 108 21.07 15.96 12.64
CA TRP A 108 21.54 17.22 12.05
C TRP A 108 20.42 17.86 11.23
N TRP A 109 20.23 19.17 11.41
CA TRP A 109 19.31 19.99 10.63
C TRP A 109 20.10 21.18 10.07
N GLY A 110 20.69 20.98 8.89
CA GLY A 110 21.77 21.85 8.41
C GLY A 110 22.95 21.81 9.41
N PRO A 111 23.48 22.96 9.85
CA PRO A 111 24.59 23.01 10.81
C PRO A 111 24.16 22.78 12.28
N GLU A 112 22.86 22.66 12.57
CA GLU A 112 22.37 22.50 13.94
C GLU A 112 22.20 21.02 14.33
N ARG A 113 22.79 20.59 15.45
CA ARG A 113 22.46 19.29 16.08
C ARG A 113 21.25 19.46 16.99
N LYS A 114 20.15 18.76 16.70
CA LYS A 114 18.88 18.82 17.45
C LYS A 114 18.66 17.52 18.22
N GLU A 115 18.15 17.62 19.44
CA GLU A 115 17.63 16.47 20.20
C GLU A 115 16.19 16.18 19.77
N SER A 116 15.79 14.91 19.77
CA SER A 116 14.42 14.42 19.59
C SER A 116 14.05 13.52 20.77
N VAL A 117 12.85 13.69 21.34
CA VAL A 117 12.37 12.93 22.51
C VAL A 117 11.02 12.27 22.22
N SER A 118 11.06 11.06 21.65
CA SER A 118 9.86 10.23 21.50
C SER A 118 9.39 9.73 22.87
N LYS A 119 8.14 10.05 23.24
CA LYS A 119 7.49 9.56 24.46
C LYS A 119 6.70 8.29 24.18
N PRO A 120 6.50 7.40 25.16
CA PRO A 120 5.63 6.25 25.00
C PRO A 120 4.15 6.63 24.87
N TYR A 121 3.39 5.71 24.28
CA TYR A 121 1.92 5.68 24.30
C TYR A 121 1.41 4.26 24.51
N LEU A 122 0.10 4.12 24.71
CA LEU A 122 -0.62 2.85 24.76
C LEU A 122 -0.39 2.03 23.49
N HIS A 123 -0.19 0.72 23.63
CA HIS A 123 0.03 -0.24 22.54
C HIS A 123 -1.19 -1.13 22.32
N SER A 124 -1.74 -1.69 23.40
CA SER A 124 -2.96 -2.51 23.40
C SER A 124 -3.60 -2.60 24.78
N CYS A 125 -4.91 -2.87 24.82
CA CYS A 125 -5.65 -3.06 26.06
C CYS A 125 -6.76 -4.12 25.95
N THR A 126 -6.82 -5.06 26.89
CA THR A 126 -7.90 -6.05 26.95
C THR A 126 -8.17 -6.52 28.38
N ALA A 127 -9.44 -6.76 28.71
CA ALA A 127 -9.81 -7.56 29.87
C ALA A 127 -9.99 -9.02 29.42
N MET A 128 -9.55 -9.96 30.25
CA MET A 128 -9.65 -11.39 29.97
C MET A 128 -10.29 -12.09 31.18
N ARG A 129 -11.35 -12.87 30.92
CA ARG A 129 -12.05 -13.71 31.89
C ARG A 129 -11.85 -15.17 31.50
N ILE A 130 -10.89 -15.83 32.16
CA ILE A 130 -10.46 -17.21 31.87
C ILE A 130 -11.31 -18.16 32.71
N GLY A 131 -12.20 -18.92 32.07
CA GLY A 131 -13.07 -19.90 32.72
C GLY A 131 -12.38 -21.23 33.08
N PRO A 132 -13.06 -22.07 33.89
CA PRO A 132 -12.60 -23.41 34.25
C PRO A 132 -12.23 -24.27 33.04
N GLY A 133 -11.11 -25.00 33.12
CA GLY A 133 -10.62 -25.86 32.04
C GLY A 133 -9.77 -25.16 30.97
N GLY A 134 -9.68 -23.83 30.99
CA GLY A 134 -8.84 -23.07 30.06
C GLY A 134 -7.37 -23.49 30.14
N LYS A 135 -6.77 -23.85 29.00
CA LYS A 135 -5.37 -24.33 28.90
C LYS A 135 -4.36 -23.20 29.08
N ALA A 136 -3.13 -23.55 29.50
CA ALA A 136 -2.01 -22.62 29.42
C ALA A 136 -1.73 -22.20 27.97
N GLN A 137 -1.24 -20.97 27.82
CA GLN A 137 -0.68 -20.45 26.57
C GLN A 137 0.76 -20.98 26.39
N PRO A 138 1.29 -21.06 25.16
CA PRO A 138 2.72 -21.29 24.97
C PRO A 138 3.53 -20.14 25.59
N LEU A 139 4.75 -20.41 26.05
CA LEU A 139 5.65 -19.37 26.57
C LEU A 139 6.15 -18.46 25.44
N HIS A 140 5.99 -17.15 25.61
CA HIS A 140 6.31 -16.13 24.60
C HIS A 140 6.76 -14.80 25.23
N ARG A 141 7.34 -13.93 24.39
CA ARG A 141 7.72 -12.55 24.68
C ARG A 141 6.82 -11.63 23.86
N ASP A 142 6.12 -10.67 24.45
CA ASP A 142 5.15 -9.87 23.67
C ASP A 142 5.82 -8.96 22.61
N ASP A 143 7.12 -8.69 22.72
CA ASP A 143 7.83 -7.83 21.78
C ASP A 143 8.13 -8.45 20.39
N TYR A 144 7.71 -9.71 20.12
CA TYR A 144 7.80 -10.29 18.77
C TYR A 144 7.02 -9.46 17.73
N ILE A 145 5.94 -8.78 18.13
CA ILE A 145 5.15 -7.88 17.27
C ILE A 145 5.92 -6.62 16.84
N SER A 146 7.01 -6.29 17.53
CA SER A 146 7.94 -5.23 17.14
C SER A 146 9.09 -5.73 16.26
N HIS A 147 9.11 -7.01 15.89
CA HIS A 147 10.22 -7.69 15.21
C HIS A 147 11.57 -7.55 15.96
N ASN A 148 11.54 -7.51 17.29
CA ASN A 148 12.73 -7.28 18.11
C ASN A 148 13.63 -8.52 18.15
N ILE A 149 14.96 -8.31 18.13
CA ILE A 149 15.96 -9.39 18.21
C ILE A 149 16.93 -9.08 19.35
N HIS A 150 16.93 -9.94 20.37
CA HIS A 150 17.74 -9.78 21.57
C HIS A 150 19.09 -10.48 21.45
N THR A 151 20.12 -9.85 22.01
CA THR A 151 21.36 -10.51 22.42
C THR A 151 21.31 -10.86 23.91
N ASP A 152 22.03 -11.91 24.33
CA ASP A 152 22.27 -12.18 25.75
C ASP A 152 23.08 -11.05 26.41
N ILE A 153 22.73 -10.71 27.66
CA ILE A 153 23.44 -9.75 28.51
C ILE A 153 23.49 -10.26 29.96
N ASP A 154 24.62 -10.11 30.66
CA ASP A 154 24.73 -10.57 32.06
C ASP A 154 23.90 -9.74 33.06
N LYS A 155 23.70 -8.46 32.71
CA LYS A 155 22.99 -7.45 33.49
C LYS A 155 22.53 -6.32 32.57
N TRP A 156 21.47 -5.63 32.98
CA TRP A 156 21.02 -4.39 32.37
C TRP A 156 22.04 -3.25 32.57
N ASP A 157 22.24 -2.43 31.55
CA ASP A 157 23.00 -1.19 31.55
C ASP A 157 22.20 -0.06 30.89
N ASP A 158 22.07 1.09 31.57
CA ASP A 158 21.16 2.16 31.14
C ASP A 158 21.65 2.97 29.92
N GLU A 159 22.93 2.89 29.54
CA GLU A 159 23.44 3.54 28.32
C GLU A 159 23.41 2.57 27.13
N ARG A 160 23.77 1.30 27.33
CA ARG A 160 23.74 0.25 26.29
C ARG A 160 22.33 -0.20 25.95
N ASP A 161 21.49 -0.48 26.96
CA ASP A 161 20.21 -1.18 26.79
C ASP A 161 19.01 -0.22 26.69
N ALA A 162 19.24 1.09 26.60
CA ALA A 162 18.21 2.13 26.48
C ALA A 162 17.19 1.87 25.34
N ASN A 163 17.58 1.08 24.33
CA ASN A 163 16.75 0.71 23.18
C ASN A 163 16.29 -0.77 23.17
N ARG A 164 16.55 -1.56 24.23
CA ARG A 164 16.24 -3.01 24.28
C ARG A 164 14.75 -3.31 24.31
N GLU A 165 13.98 -2.64 25.18
CA GLU A 165 12.53 -2.90 25.33
C GLU A 165 11.72 -2.08 24.34
N THR A 166 10.86 -2.71 23.54
CA THR A 166 9.88 -2.01 22.69
C THR A 166 8.54 -1.80 23.38
N ALA A 167 8.21 -2.60 24.39
CA ALA A 167 6.98 -2.49 25.16
C ALA A 167 7.14 -2.86 26.65
N VAL A 168 6.18 -2.45 27.47
CA VAL A 168 6.07 -2.80 28.90
C VAL A 168 4.61 -3.15 29.20
N GLY A 169 4.39 -4.28 29.88
CA GLY A 169 3.07 -4.80 30.25
C GLY A 169 2.70 -4.50 31.71
N LEU A 170 1.40 -4.35 31.95
CA LEU A 170 0.75 -4.22 33.24
C LEU A 170 -0.47 -5.16 33.29
N PHE A 171 -0.44 -6.11 34.20
CA PHE A 171 -1.52 -7.07 34.44
C PHE A 171 -2.15 -6.83 35.81
N VAL A 172 -3.35 -6.24 35.85
CA VAL A 172 -4.09 -5.97 37.10
C VAL A 172 -5.05 -7.12 37.40
N ALA A 173 -4.99 -7.63 38.64
CA ALA A 173 -5.86 -8.69 39.13
C ALA A 173 -7.32 -8.19 39.30
N GLY A 174 -8.20 -8.62 38.39
CA GLY A 174 -9.64 -8.34 38.44
C GLY A 174 -10.40 -9.25 39.41
N SER A 175 -9.87 -10.44 39.64
CA SER A 175 -10.24 -11.38 40.71
C SER A 175 -8.98 -11.84 41.43
N LYS A 176 -9.09 -12.60 42.53
CA LYS A 176 -7.93 -13.31 43.10
C LYS A 176 -7.31 -14.23 42.04
N VAL A 177 -5.99 -14.22 41.93
CA VAL A 177 -5.21 -15.04 41.00
C VAL A 177 -4.36 -16.03 41.81
N THR A 178 -4.44 -17.32 41.47
CA THR A 178 -3.60 -18.38 42.02
C THR A 178 -2.99 -19.22 40.90
N LYS A 179 -2.04 -20.10 41.23
CA LYS A 179 -1.50 -21.08 40.29
C LYS A 179 -2.60 -21.97 39.69
N GLU A 180 -3.56 -22.40 40.50
CA GLU A 180 -4.63 -23.34 40.10
C GLU A 180 -5.66 -22.69 39.16
N ASN A 181 -5.96 -21.39 39.32
CA ASN A 181 -6.92 -20.68 38.47
C ASN A 181 -6.30 -20.03 37.21
N GLY A 182 -5.08 -20.44 36.85
CA GLY A 182 -4.42 -20.05 35.61
C GLY A 182 -3.60 -18.76 35.71
N GLY A 183 -3.08 -18.44 36.90
CA GLY A 183 -2.13 -17.35 37.11
C GLY A 183 -1.00 -17.35 36.09
N THR A 184 -0.61 -16.16 35.64
CA THR A 184 0.35 -15.96 34.55
C THR A 184 1.70 -16.58 34.92
N GLN A 185 2.19 -17.48 34.07
CA GLN A 185 3.52 -18.08 34.13
C GLN A 185 4.54 -17.03 33.70
N PHE A 186 5.65 -16.91 34.41
CA PHE A 186 6.69 -15.92 34.14
C PHE A 186 8.07 -16.48 34.52
N ILE A 187 9.09 -16.16 33.72
CA ILE A 187 10.46 -16.66 33.92
C ILE A 187 11.38 -15.48 34.29
N GLN A 188 11.86 -15.50 35.54
CA GLN A 188 12.73 -14.46 36.08
C GLN A 188 14.04 -14.33 35.28
N GLY A 189 14.43 -13.09 34.99
CA GLY A 189 15.69 -12.79 34.29
C GLY A 189 15.68 -13.09 32.79
N SER A 190 14.58 -13.61 32.24
CA SER A 190 14.51 -14.02 30.82
C SER A 190 14.50 -12.87 29.82
N HIS A 191 14.24 -11.64 30.26
CA HIS A 191 14.43 -10.40 29.49
C HIS A 191 15.90 -10.16 29.11
N LEU A 192 16.84 -10.71 29.89
CA LEU A 192 18.28 -10.60 29.63
C LEU A 192 18.79 -11.56 28.54
N TRP A 193 17.98 -12.53 28.11
CA TRP A 193 18.44 -13.61 27.21
C TRP A 193 18.32 -13.23 25.72
N GLY A 194 19.18 -13.80 24.88
CA GLY A 194 19.14 -13.63 23.43
C GLY A 194 17.95 -14.35 22.77
N SER A 195 17.56 -13.94 21.56
CA SER A 195 16.42 -14.55 20.86
C SER A 195 16.68 -16.00 20.41
N GLU A 196 17.94 -16.41 20.24
CA GLU A 196 18.33 -17.81 19.96
C GLU A 196 18.06 -18.74 21.17
N ARG A 197 17.96 -18.18 22.39
CA ARG A 197 17.59 -18.92 23.58
C ARG A 197 16.06 -19.05 23.63
N GLY A 198 15.57 -20.12 23.03
CA GLY A 198 14.15 -20.50 23.05
C GLY A 198 13.57 -20.66 24.47
N PRO A 199 12.23 -20.69 24.60
CA PRO A 199 11.58 -20.80 25.90
C PRO A 199 11.98 -22.10 26.61
N PRO A 200 12.31 -22.05 27.91
CA PRO A 200 12.64 -23.22 28.73
C PRO A 200 11.35 -23.93 29.19
N HIS A 201 11.43 -24.78 30.21
CA HIS A 201 10.28 -25.56 30.64
C HIS A 201 9.32 -24.75 31.53
N VAL A 202 8.04 -25.13 31.52
CA VAL A 202 7.00 -24.53 32.39
C VAL A 202 7.30 -24.78 33.89
N GLU A 203 8.17 -25.74 34.20
CA GLU A 203 8.68 -26.01 35.54
C GLU A 203 9.60 -24.89 36.06
N ASP A 204 10.26 -24.14 35.17
CA ASP A 204 11.11 -22.97 35.48
C ASP A 204 10.28 -21.69 35.72
N CYS A 205 8.95 -21.74 35.57
CA CYS A 205 8.07 -20.58 35.70
C CYS A 205 7.61 -20.34 37.14
N ILE A 206 7.77 -19.11 37.62
CA ILE A 206 6.97 -18.62 38.75
C ILE A 206 5.56 -18.26 38.27
N PHE A 207 4.61 -18.18 39.20
CA PHE A 207 3.21 -17.90 38.91
C PHE A 207 2.80 -16.55 39.52
N ALA A 208 2.05 -15.76 38.74
CA ALA A 208 1.59 -14.42 39.10
C ALA A 208 0.42 -14.43 40.10
N GLU A 209 0.67 -14.98 41.30
CA GLU A 209 -0.32 -15.05 42.37
C GLU A 209 -0.49 -13.69 43.06
N MET A 210 -1.72 -13.21 43.07
CA MET A 210 -2.11 -11.82 43.32
C MET A 210 -3.51 -11.75 43.96
N ASP A 211 -3.72 -10.84 44.89
CA ASP A 211 -5.05 -10.46 45.36
C ASP A 211 -5.67 -9.39 44.45
N LYS A 212 -6.98 -9.14 44.56
CA LYS A 212 -7.67 -8.18 43.68
C LYS A 212 -7.10 -6.77 43.85
N GLY A 213 -6.82 -6.09 42.73
CA GLY A 213 -6.18 -4.77 42.74
C GLY A 213 -4.65 -4.77 42.92
N ASP A 214 -4.04 -5.91 43.27
CA ASP A 214 -2.61 -6.11 43.01
C ASP A 214 -2.36 -6.14 41.50
N ALA A 215 -1.12 -5.83 41.10
CA ALA A 215 -0.71 -5.87 39.69
C ALA A 215 0.68 -6.48 39.50
N PHE A 216 0.90 -7.07 38.34
CA PHE A 216 2.21 -7.50 37.85
C PHE A 216 2.64 -6.60 36.70
N ILE A 217 3.80 -5.96 36.83
CA ILE A 217 4.42 -5.15 35.77
C ILE A 217 5.58 -5.97 35.20
N MET A 218 5.71 -6.07 33.87
CA MET A 218 6.80 -6.79 33.23
C MET A 218 7.32 -6.12 31.95
N LEU A 219 8.56 -6.41 31.62
CA LEU A 219 9.22 -6.04 30.37
C LEU A 219 8.80 -7.03 29.27
N ALA A 220 8.48 -6.53 28.07
CA ALA A 220 7.87 -7.36 27.02
C ALA A 220 8.85 -8.40 26.43
N SER A 221 10.16 -8.23 26.62
CA SER A 221 11.18 -9.22 26.27
C SER A 221 11.29 -10.41 27.23
N ALA A 222 10.53 -10.46 28.32
CA ALA A 222 10.52 -11.60 29.22
C ALA A 222 9.63 -12.75 28.70
N TYR A 223 10.06 -14.01 28.89
CA TYR A 223 9.23 -15.18 28.59
C TYR A 223 8.14 -15.35 29.65
N HIS A 224 6.89 -15.43 29.19
CA HIS A 224 5.70 -15.53 30.03
C HIS A 224 4.54 -16.22 29.27
N GLY A 225 3.41 -16.43 29.95
CA GLY A 225 2.13 -16.80 29.31
C GLY A 225 1.00 -17.05 30.32
N GLY A 226 -0.26 -17.00 29.90
CA GLY A 226 -1.39 -17.37 30.76
C GLY A 226 -1.32 -18.84 31.20
N GLY A 227 -1.54 -19.12 32.48
CA GLY A 227 -1.51 -20.48 33.03
C GLY A 227 -2.81 -21.27 32.80
N THR A 228 -2.77 -22.59 33.01
CA THR A 228 -3.96 -23.46 32.96
C THR A 228 -4.89 -23.17 34.14
N ASN A 229 -6.15 -22.83 33.88
CA ASN A 229 -7.19 -22.81 34.89
C ASN A 229 -7.71 -24.25 35.13
N SER A 230 -7.12 -24.88 36.14
CA SER A 230 -7.41 -26.23 36.60
C SER A 230 -8.58 -26.34 37.60
N THR A 231 -9.19 -25.21 37.98
CA THR A 231 -10.38 -25.20 38.85
C THR A 231 -11.62 -25.73 38.12
N LYS A 232 -12.73 -25.91 38.86
CA LYS A 232 -14.00 -26.43 38.31
C LYS A 232 -15.08 -25.35 38.15
N ASP A 233 -14.89 -24.21 38.81
CA ASP A 233 -15.92 -23.21 39.11
C ASP A 233 -15.39 -21.76 39.07
N GLN A 234 -14.09 -21.54 39.24
CA GLN A 234 -13.52 -20.19 39.31
C GLN A 234 -13.22 -19.62 37.93
N HIS A 235 -13.60 -18.35 37.70
CA HIS A 235 -13.17 -17.57 36.56
C HIS A 235 -12.09 -16.58 37.01
N ARG A 236 -10.93 -16.58 36.35
CA ARG A 236 -9.86 -15.59 36.59
C ARG A 236 -10.11 -14.36 35.73
N LEU A 237 -10.36 -13.21 36.34
CA LEU A 237 -10.42 -11.92 35.65
C LEU A 237 -9.07 -11.20 35.77
N VAL A 238 -8.52 -10.75 34.64
CA VAL A 238 -7.30 -9.93 34.57
C VAL A 238 -7.47 -8.83 33.53
N PHE A 239 -6.97 -7.63 33.82
CA PHE A 239 -6.88 -6.53 32.86
C PHE A 239 -5.42 -6.40 32.41
N ALA A 240 -5.18 -6.43 31.10
CA ALA A 240 -3.86 -6.28 30.50
C ALA A 240 -3.75 -4.95 29.76
N THR A 241 -2.76 -4.13 30.14
CA THR A 241 -2.32 -2.93 29.41
C THR A 241 -0.91 -3.16 28.89
N PHE A 242 -0.64 -2.84 27.62
CA PHE A 242 0.73 -2.67 27.12
C PHE A 242 0.94 -1.24 26.63
N SER A 243 2.14 -0.71 26.87
CA SER A 243 2.60 0.57 26.30
C SER A 243 3.84 0.33 25.44
N THR A 244 4.04 1.14 24.40
CA THR A 244 5.18 1.06 23.48
C THR A 244 5.84 2.43 23.27
N ARG A 245 6.95 2.47 22.52
CA ARG A 245 7.65 3.70 22.11
C ARG A 245 6.80 4.47 21.09
N GLY A 246 6.73 5.80 21.19
CA GLY A 246 5.81 6.61 20.37
C GLY A 246 6.07 6.64 18.86
N PHE A 247 7.18 6.07 18.40
CA PHE A 247 7.47 5.86 16.97
C PHE A 247 7.18 4.42 16.48
N LEU A 248 6.84 3.49 17.38
CA LEU A 248 6.46 2.12 17.06
C LEU A 248 4.94 2.00 17.00
N ARG A 249 4.45 1.38 15.93
CA ARG A 249 3.01 1.23 15.68
C ARG A 249 2.32 0.44 16.80
N GLN A 250 1.14 0.89 17.19
CA GLN A 250 0.25 0.19 18.13
C GLN A 250 -0.20 -1.17 17.57
N GLU A 251 -0.16 -2.21 18.40
CA GLU A 251 -0.79 -3.51 18.13
C GLU A 251 -2.29 -3.33 17.95
N GLU A 252 -2.96 -2.72 18.93
CA GLU A 252 -4.35 -2.32 18.83
C GLU A 252 -4.43 -0.85 18.41
N ASN A 253 -4.89 -0.61 17.18
CA ASN A 253 -5.05 0.72 16.60
C ASN A 253 -6.11 1.54 17.36
N GLN A 254 -5.68 2.37 18.31
CA GLN A 254 -6.57 3.11 19.22
C GLN A 254 -7.44 4.14 18.47
N PHE A 255 -6.97 4.66 17.33
CA PHE A 255 -7.72 5.61 16.50
C PHE A 255 -8.96 4.99 15.82
N LEU A 256 -9.00 3.66 15.68
CA LEU A 256 -10.15 2.91 15.16
C LEU A 256 -10.90 2.16 16.28
N ALA A 257 -10.19 1.67 17.28
CA ALA A 257 -10.74 0.94 18.42
C ALA A 257 -11.55 1.84 19.37
N VAL A 258 -11.17 3.11 19.52
CA VAL A 258 -11.87 4.09 20.37
C VAL A 258 -12.59 5.14 19.51
N PRO A 259 -13.94 5.14 19.46
CA PRO A 259 -14.69 6.14 18.70
C PRO A 259 -14.33 7.58 19.08
N ARG A 260 -14.29 8.48 18.10
CA ARG A 260 -13.79 9.86 18.27
C ARG A 260 -14.57 10.62 19.36
N GLU A 261 -15.87 10.40 19.46
CA GLU A 261 -16.75 10.97 20.48
C GLU A 261 -16.56 10.38 21.89
N ILE A 262 -15.84 9.27 22.03
CA ILE A 262 -15.34 8.75 23.32
C ILE A 262 -13.94 9.33 23.59
N ALA A 263 -13.05 9.34 22.59
CA ALA A 263 -11.75 10.00 22.69
C ALA A 263 -11.89 11.49 23.10
N MET A 264 -12.89 12.21 22.59
CA MET A 264 -13.22 13.60 22.95
C MET A 264 -13.78 13.80 24.38
N LYS A 265 -14.08 12.72 25.12
CA LYS A 265 -14.48 12.78 26.55
C LYS A 265 -13.31 12.56 27.51
N PHE A 266 -12.14 12.19 27.00
CA PHE A 266 -10.94 12.04 27.81
C PHE A 266 -10.14 13.33 27.96
N ASP A 267 -9.45 13.43 29.09
CA ASP A 267 -8.52 14.48 29.46
C ASP A 267 -7.29 14.45 28.54
N GLN A 268 -6.69 15.61 28.22
CA GLN A 268 -5.68 15.72 27.15
C GLN A 268 -4.50 14.76 27.29
N ASP A 269 -4.07 14.43 28.52
CA ASP A 269 -2.91 13.57 28.72
C ASP A 269 -3.23 12.09 28.47
N ILE A 270 -4.48 11.67 28.69
CA ILE A 270 -5.01 10.38 28.17
C ILE A 270 -5.04 10.43 26.65
N GLN A 271 -5.54 11.52 26.04
CA GLN A 271 -5.62 11.65 24.58
C GLN A 271 -4.24 11.49 23.92
N LYS A 272 -3.22 12.15 24.46
CA LYS A 272 -1.81 12.00 24.01
C LYS A 272 -1.32 10.56 24.20
N PHE A 273 -1.56 9.97 25.38
CA PHE A 273 -1.18 8.59 25.66
C PHE A 273 -1.98 7.53 24.85
N MET A 274 -3.10 7.89 24.24
CA MET A 274 -3.80 7.06 23.24
C MET A 274 -3.13 7.09 21.85
N GLY A 275 -2.22 8.04 21.60
CA GLY A 275 -1.64 8.31 20.29
C GLY A 275 -2.05 9.66 19.67
N TYR A 276 -2.94 10.45 20.29
CA TYR A 276 -3.22 11.83 19.84
C TYR A 276 -2.14 12.81 20.31
N SER A 277 -0.90 12.55 19.88
CA SER A 277 0.26 13.43 19.99
C SER A 277 1.31 13.02 18.97
N MET A 278 1.95 13.98 18.34
CA MET A 278 3.11 13.72 17.49
C MET A 278 4.29 13.21 18.34
N SER A 279 5.00 12.21 17.86
CA SER A 279 6.29 11.79 18.42
C SER A 279 7.41 12.53 17.71
N ASP A 280 8.28 13.22 18.46
CA ASP A 280 9.44 13.91 17.91
C ASP A 280 10.27 13.01 16.95
N PRO A 281 10.83 13.55 15.86
CA PRO A 281 10.73 14.94 15.42
C PRO A 281 9.45 15.24 14.60
N ALA A 282 8.81 14.21 14.02
CA ALA A 282 7.65 14.35 13.11
C ALA A 282 6.84 13.04 12.93
N CYS A 283 7.01 12.05 13.78
CA CYS A 283 6.33 10.76 13.62
C CYS A 283 4.86 10.85 14.07
N GLY A 284 3.94 10.36 13.23
CA GLY A 284 2.52 10.33 13.54
C GLY A 284 1.76 11.65 13.36
N TYR A 285 2.25 12.60 12.55
CA TYR A 285 1.44 13.78 12.17
C TYR A 285 0.21 13.37 11.33
N VAL A 286 -0.78 14.26 11.26
CA VAL A 286 -1.85 14.21 10.24
C VAL A 286 -1.96 15.60 9.62
N GLU A 287 -1.95 15.70 8.28
CA GLU A 287 -1.86 16.99 7.54
C GLU A 287 -0.76 17.93 8.04
N GLN A 288 0.43 17.37 8.35
CA GLN A 288 1.58 18.06 8.97
C GLN A 288 1.34 18.66 10.37
N LEU A 289 0.17 18.40 10.98
CA LEU A 289 -0.22 18.86 12.30
C LEU A 289 -0.13 17.76 13.36
N ASP A 290 -0.08 18.16 14.64
CA ASP A 290 -0.24 17.22 15.75
C ASP A 290 -1.68 16.66 15.75
N PRO A 291 -1.89 15.33 15.84
CA PRO A 291 -3.22 14.73 15.78
C PRO A 291 -4.20 15.25 16.85
N ILE A 292 -3.71 15.81 17.96
CA ILE A 292 -4.56 16.41 18.98
C ILE A 292 -5.38 17.58 18.43
N TYR A 293 -4.91 18.29 17.39
CA TYR A 293 -5.65 19.40 16.79
C TYR A 293 -6.88 18.93 16.00
N LEU A 294 -6.85 17.74 15.41
CA LEU A 294 -8.04 17.13 14.80
C LEU A 294 -9.06 16.63 15.84
N LEU A 295 -8.62 16.39 17.08
CA LEU A 295 -9.49 16.02 18.21
C LEU A 295 -9.96 17.24 19.02
N ARG A 296 -9.18 18.33 19.01
CA ARG A 296 -9.33 19.56 19.80
C ARG A 296 -8.87 20.80 18.98
N PRO A 297 -9.61 21.25 17.95
CA PRO A 297 -9.21 22.38 17.09
C PRO A 297 -9.00 23.72 17.84
N GLU A 298 -9.57 23.85 19.05
CA GLU A 298 -9.31 24.96 19.95
C GLU A 298 -7.85 25.06 20.41
N LEU A 299 -7.10 23.95 20.44
CA LEU A 299 -5.68 23.93 20.82
C LEU A 299 -4.77 24.39 19.70
N GLU A 300 -5.16 24.19 18.43
CA GLU A 300 -4.42 24.66 17.26
C GLU A 300 -4.29 26.19 17.28
N LYS A 301 -5.39 26.90 17.53
CA LYS A 301 -5.42 28.37 17.63
C LYS A 301 -4.56 28.89 18.77
N VAL A 302 -4.52 28.18 19.90
CA VAL A 302 -3.64 28.51 21.03
C VAL A 302 -2.18 28.26 20.68
N HIS A 303 -1.86 27.17 19.97
CA HIS A 303 -0.50 26.88 19.51
C HIS A 303 -0.02 27.92 18.48
N ALA A 304 -0.85 28.25 17.50
CA ALA A 304 -0.59 29.29 16.52
C ALA A 304 -0.29 30.64 17.19
N ALA A 305 -1.16 31.10 18.11
CA ALA A 305 -0.94 32.36 18.84
C ALA A 305 0.33 32.36 19.72
N ILE A 306 0.76 31.20 20.22
CA ILE A 306 2.03 31.04 20.94
C ILE A 306 3.23 31.13 19.97
N MET A 307 3.13 30.56 18.77
CA MET A 307 4.20 30.58 17.76
C MET A 307 4.32 31.92 17.02
N THR A 308 3.21 32.63 16.78
CA THR A 308 3.20 33.98 16.19
C THR A 308 3.44 35.09 17.22
N GLY A 309 3.43 34.77 18.51
CA GLY A 309 3.57 35.73 19.61
C GLY A 309 2.39 36.71 19.77
N SER A 310 1.24 36.43 19.14
CA SER A 310 0.13 37.37 18.98
C SER A 310 -1.09 37.00 19.85
N ASP A 311 -0.92 36.99 21.17
CA ASP A 311 -2.05 36.95 22.13
C ASP A 311 -2.22 38.31 22.80
N ASN A 312 -3.20 39.08 22.31
CA ASN A 312 -3.50 40.44 22.75
C ASN A 312 -4.84 40.48 23.52
N SER A 313 -5.03 39.53 24.45
CA SER A 313 -6.26 39.40 25.24
C SER A 313 -6.00 39.49 26.76
N SER A 314 -6.57 40.52 27.41
CA SER A 314 -6.30 40.82 28.82
C SER A 314 -7.44 40.46 29.76
N SER A 315 -7.44 39.26 30.34
CA SER A 315 -7.92 39.03 31.72
C SER A 315 -7.57 37.62 32.26
N ASN A 316 -7.30 37.55 33.57
CA ASN A 316 -7.32 36.35 34.43
C ASN A 316 -6.72 35.03 33.91
N ARG A 317 -5.38 34.95 33.84
CA ARG A 317 -4.65 33.67 34.04
C ARG A 317 -3.84 33.69 35.34
N PRO A 318 -3.86 32.61 36.15
CA PRO A 318 -2.88 32.40 37.22
C PRO A 318 -1.44 32.38 36.66
N THR A 319 -0.47 32.84 37.46
CA THR A 319 0.87 33.15 36.94
C THR A 319 1.71 31.92 36.59
N ALA A 320 1.99 31.73 35.29
CA ALA A 320 3.07 30.86 34.83
C ALA A 320 4.45 31.36 35.31
N ARG A 321 5.40 30.43 35.47
CA ARG A 321 6.71 30.69 36.11
C ARG A 321 7.58 31.63 35.25
N ARG A 322 7.74 32.89 35.68
CA ARG A 322 8.66 33.84 35.03
C ARG A 322 10.11 33.34 35.12
N LYS A 323 10.82 33.31 33.99
CA LYS A 323 12.27 33.03 33.93
C LYS A 323 13.14 34.12 34.57
N ASP A 324 12.57 35.31 34.83
CA ASP A 324 13.18 36.43 35.57
C ASP A 324 13.94 35.99 36.85
N PRO A 325 15.17 36.49 37.06
CA PRO A 325 15.81 36.48 38.38
C PRO A 325 15.00 37.28 39.42
N ALA A 326 14.82 36.71 40.60
CA ALA A 326 14.09 37.28 41.74
C ALA A 326 14.61 36.68 43.04
N CYS A 327 14.37 37.35 44.17
CA CYS A 327 14.69 36.79 45.50
C CYS A 327 13.76 35.60 45.82
N GLY A 328 14.18 34.70 46.71
CA GLY A 328 13.44 33.47 47.04
C GLY A 328 11.98 33.72 47.41
N THR A 329 11.72 34.67 48.30
CA THR A 329 10.36 35.08 48.72
C THR A 329 9.52 35.61 47.56
N CYS A 330 10.07 36.47 46.70
CA CYS A 330 9.33 36.99 45.54
C CYS A 330 9.05 35.91 44.50
N ARG A 331 10.00 34.98 44.28
CA ARG A 331 9.84 33.85 43.36
C ARG A 331 8.78 32.87 43.87
N LYS A 332 8.85 32.45 45.14
CA LYS A 332 7.84 31.58 45.79
C LYS A 332 6.44 32.19 45.77
N LYS A 333 6.30 33.50 46.02
CA LYS A 333 5.01 34.20 46.01
C LYS A 333 4.62 34.78 44.64
N CYS A 334 5.28 34.36 43.55
CA CYS A 334 5.05 34.77 42.16
C CYS A 334 4.92 36.29 41.91
N ARG A 335 5.74 37.11 42.59
CA ARG A 335 5.71 38.58 42.51
C ARG A 335 6.98 39.14 41.85
N LYS A 336 6.82 40.16 40.98
CA LYS A 336 7.95 40.94 40.41
C LYS A 336 8.85 41.46 41.55
N CYS A 337 10.13 41.13 41.50
CA CYS A 337 11.16 41.61 42.44
C CYS A 337 11.77 42.92 41.93
N ASP A 338 12.18 43.81 42.83
CA ASP A 338 12.89 45.07 42.48
C ASP A 338 14.42 44.92 42.35
N ARG A 339 14.97 43.75 42.70
CA ARG A 339 16.40 43.40 42.54
C ARG A 339 17.38 44.29 43.33
N LYS A 340 16.96 45.00 44.38
CA LYS A 340 17.90 45.72 45.26
C LYS A 340 18.79 44.78 46.09
N ARG A 341 20.05 45.19 46.30
CA ARG A 341 21.03 44.58 47.22
C ARG A 341 20.83 45.09 48.66
N PRO A 342 21.11 44.29 49.70
CA PRO A 342 21.20 42.82 49.69
C PRO A 342 19.80 42.16 49.71
N ILE A 343 18.77 42.94 50.05
CA ILE A 343 17.38 42.52 50.26
C ILE A 343 16.48 43.36 49.35
N CYS A 344 15.46 42.75 48.74
CA CYS A 344 14.53 43.52 47.92
C CYS A 344 13.62 44.41 48.77
N ASP A 345 13.48 45.68 48.37
CA ASP A 345 12.70 46.68 49.11
C ASP A 345 11.22 46.27 49.18
N ARG A 346 10.71 45.57 48.16
CA ARG A 346 9.32 45.08 48.05
C ARG A 346 8.97 43.99 49.06
N CYS A 347 9.94 43.24 49.57
CA CYS A 347 9.71 42.35 50.72
C CYS A 347 9.69 43.18 52.03
N ARG A 348 10.71 44.03 52.25
CA ARG A 348 10.81 44.88 53.46
C ARG A 348 9.57 45.77 53.65
N THR A 349 9.16 46.50 52.61
CA THR A 349 7.98 47.39 52.60
C THR A 349 6.63 46.67 52.66
N LYS A 350 6.60 45.34 52.63
CA LYS A 350 5.40 44.52 52.84
C LYS A 350 5.50 43.59 54.06
N GLY A 351 6.44 43.84 54.97
CA GLY A 351 6.61 43.07 56.20
C GLY A 351 7.01 41.61 55.96
N LEU A 352 7.58 41.29 54.80
CA LEU A 352 7.99 39.93 54.43
C LEU A 352 9.50 39.76 54.61
N HIS A 353 9.90 38.68 55.27
CA HIS A 353 11.30 38.25 55.27
C HIS A 353 11.76 37.90 53.84
N CYS A 354 12.97 38.32 53.48
CA CYS A 354 13.52 38.17 52.13
C CYS A 354 14.62 37.11 52.12
N GLU A 355 14.33 35.95 51.54
CA GLU A 355 15.21 34.75 51.45
C GLU A 355 16.47 34.93 50.55
N GLY A 356 16.98 36.15 50.38
CA GLY A 356 18.09 36.45 49.48
C GLY A 356 17.82 36.10 48.01
N TYR A 357 18.89 36.07 47.20
CA TYR A 357 18.85 35.71 45.78
C TYR A 357 19.68 34.43 45.56
N PRO A 358 19.45 33.65 44.49
CA PRO A 358 20.22 32.43 44.23
C PRO A 358 21.74 32.71 44.11
N PRO A 359 22.63 31.79 44.52
CA PRO A 359 24.09 32.05 44.58
C PRO A 359 24.75 32.49 43.27
N ARG A 360 24.16 32.16 42.11
CA ARG A 360 24.64 32.60 40.78
C ARG A 360 24.04 33.93 40.31
N PHE A 361 23.30 34.66 41.16
CA PHE A 361 22.71 35.95 40.78
C PHE A 361 23.68 37.12 40.94
N GLN A 362 24.40 37.42 39.87
CA GLN A 362 25.13 38.67 39.74
C GLN A 362 24.14 39.85 39.59
N PHE A 363 24.27 40.86 40.45
CA PHE A 363 23.69 42.17 40.20
C PHE A 363 24.74 43.00 39.48
N GLN A 364 24.42 43.55 38.31
CA GLN A 364 25.26 44.56 37.67
C GLN A 364 25.37 45.80 38.58
N GLU A 365 26.56 46.39 38.65
CA GLU A 365 26.82 47.59 39.44
C GLU A 365 26.66 48.83 38.58
N THR A 366 25.72 49.69 38.95
CA THR A 366 25.46 50.93 38.24
C THR A 366 26.38 52.03 38.76
N LEU A 367 27.41 52.38 37.99
CA LEU A 367 28.04 53.70 38.10
C LEU A 367 27.53 54.60 36.98
N THR A 368 26.89 55.68 37.41
CA THR A 368 26.36 56.76 36.58
C THR A 368 27.46 57.67 36.06
N ILE A 369 27.28 58.24 34.86
CA ILE A 369 27.27 59.69 34.56
C ILE A 369 27.00 59.87 33.05
N ALA A 370 26.50 61.04 32.67
CA ALA A 370 26.18 61.44 31.28
C ALA A 370 27.01 62.68 30.88
N PRO A 371 26.71 63.37 29.77
CA PRO A 371 26.95 62.96 28.39
C PRO A 371 27.94 63.90 27.68
N ASN A 372 28.48 63.52 26.52
CA ASN A 372 28.78 64.51 25.46
C ASN A 372 28.99 63.91 24.06
N GLN A 373 28.91 64.77 23.05
CA GLN A 373 29.21 64.46 21.65
C GLN A 373 30.68 64.83 21.31
N SER A 374 31.37 64.02 20.49
CA SER A 374 32.14 64.48 19.31
C SER A 374 32.99 63.35 18.67
N SER A 375 33.39 63.59 17.42
CA SER A 375 34.40 62.90 16.58
C SER A 375 35.70 62.51 17.32
N THR A 376 36.46 61.47 16.91
CA THR A 376 37.23 61.43 15.64
C THR A 376 37.63 60.03 15.12
N GLN A 377 38.31 60.06 13.97
CA GLN A 377 38.79 59.04 13.03
C GLN A 377 39.67 57.87 13.57
N HIS A 378 39.47 56.71 12.91
CA HIS A 378 40.46 55.74 12.38
C HIS A 378 41.74 55.29 13.15
N ALA A 379 41.81 53.95 13.28
CA ALA A 379 42.87 53.04 12.76
C ALA A 379 43.98 52.48 13.68
N ASN A 380 44.53 51.37 13.16
CA ASN A 380 45.75 50.61 13.47
C ASN A 380 45.72 49.41 14.44
N SER A 381 46.74 48.59 14.17
CA SER A 381 47.25 47.28 14.60
C SER A 381 47.43 47.10 16.14
N ASP A 382 47.82 45.93 16.70
CA ASP A 382 48.97 45.05 16.39
C ASP A 382 48.86 43.63 16.99
N SER A 383 49.86 42.79 16.70
CA SER A 383 50.05 41.43 17.26
C SER A 383 51.50 41.21 17.75
N ILE A 384 51.71 40.55 18.89
CA ILE A 384 53.05 40.22 19.43
C ILE A 384 53.11 38.76 19.93
N ASP A 385 54.30 38.16 19.82
CA ASP A 385 54.70 36.75 20.01
C ASP A 385 55.56 36.54 21.29
N THR A 386 55.89 35.29 21.66
CA THR A 386 57.21 34.92 22.23
C THR A 386 57.44 33.40 22.37
N SER A 387 58.70 32.96 22.23
CA SER A 387 59.20 31.57 22.35
C SER A 387 60.49 31.49 23.20
N PRO A 388 61.08 30.29 23.45
CA PRO A 388 62.47 30.10 23.00
C PRO A 388 62.99 28.63 22.75
N SER A 389 64.19 28.56 22.14
CA SER A 389 65.27 27.55 22.28
C SER A 389 65.41 26.35 21.31
N GLN A 390 66.63 25.79 21.25
CA GLN A 390 67.28 24.95 20.20
C GLN A 390 68.36 24.03 20.88
N PRO A 391 69.33 23.29 20.23
CA PRO A 391 69.85 23.30 18.84
C PRO A 391 70.14 21.89 18.20
N VAL A 392 70.98 21.87 17.14
CA VAL A 392 71.77 20.76 16.50
C VAL A 392 71.17 20.09 15.23
N ILE A 393 71.91 19.67 14.18
CA ILE A 393 73.02 20.29 13.39
C ILE A 393 73.28 19.50 12.06
N LEU A 394 73.63 20.17 10.94
CA LEU A 394 74.21 19.65 9.64
C LEU A 394 73.43 18.54 8.86
N SER A 395 73.49 18.35 7.52
CA SER A 395 73.87 19.10 6.27
C SER A 395 73.50 18.20 5.05
N GLN A 396 73.68 18.42 3.72
CA GLN A 396 74.36 19.41 2.85
C GLN A 396 73.46 19.88 1.66
N SER A 397 73.90 19.76 0.39
CA SER A 397 73.32 20.25 -0.90
C SER A 397 74.15 19.65 -2.10
N PRO A 398 74.07 20.04 -3.41
CA PRO A 398 73.32 21.09 -4.13
C PRO A 398 72.76 20.71 -5.56
N GLU A 399 72.49 21.74 -6.40
CA GLU A 399 72.15 21.77 -7.87
C GLU A 399 70.68 21.49 -8.28
N SER A 400 70.00 22.20 -9.20
CA SER A 400 70.11 23.55 -9.87
C SER A 400 68.74 23.85 -10.62
N SER A 401 68.38 24.92 -11.36
CA SER A 401 68.92 26.25 -11.77
C SER A 401 67.80 27.21 -12.29
N MET A 402 68.05 28.54 -12.40
CA MET A 402 67.66 29.57 -13.43
C MET A 402 66.33 29.50 -14.26
N LEU A 403 65.63 30.59 -14.68
CA LEU A 403 65.51 32.03 -14.32
C LEU A 403 64.30 32.71 -15.09
N SER A 404 63.88 33.93 -14.68
CA SER A 404 63.08 35.06 -15.29
C SER A 404 62.76 35.13 -16.83
N GLU A 405 61.83 35.92 -17.42
CA GLU A 405 60.82 36.95 -16.99
C GLU A 405 59.76 37.23 -18.12
N LEU A 406 58.94 38.30 -18.03
CA LEU A 406 57.87 38.71 -18.99
C LEU A 406 58.34 39.60 -20.17
N ILE A 407 57.57 39.68 -21.29
CA ILE A 407 57.21 40.93 -22.03
C ILE A 407 56.23 40.73 -23.23
N THR A 408 55.69 41.85 -23.75
CA THR A 408 54.46 42.10 -24.53
C THR A 408 54.58 42.13 -26.10
N THR A 409 53.43 42.04 -26.79
CA THR A 409 53.02 42.72 -28.09
C THR A 409 53.31 42.19 -29.53
N ARG A 410 52.21 41.91 -30.27
CA ARG A 410 51.79 42.34 -31.65
C ARG A 410 52.52 41.92 -32.98
N LEU A 411 51.67 41.56 -33.98
CA LEU A 411 51.82 41.61 -35.47
C LEU A 411 52.83 40.60 -36.11
N SER A 412 52.73 40.11 -37.36
CA SER A 412 51.70 39.97 -38.44
C SER A 412 52.24 38.92 -39.47
N ALA A 413 51.58 38.31 -40.47
CA ALA A 413 50.55 38.78 -41.43
C ALA A 413 49.99 37.62 -42.33
N SER A 414 48.83 37.88 -43.00
CA SER A 414 48.35 37.36 -44.34
C SER A 414 48.16 35.85 -44.60
N LEU A 415 47.28 35.36 -45.51
CA LEU A 415 46.46 35.97 -46.59
C LEU A 415 44.98 35.52 -46.55
N SER A 416 44.11 36.23 -47.29
CA SER A 416 42.68 35.95 -47.59
C SER A 416 42.53 35.01 -48.83
N PRO A 417 41.34 34.72 -49.45
CA PRO A 417 40.00 35.37 -49.43
C PRO A 417 38.85 34.37 -49.09
N GLU A 418 37.52 34.64 -49.18
CA GLU A 418 36.74 35.80 -49.64
C GLU A 418 35.40 35.94 -48.86
N CYS A 419 34.61 36.99 -49.10
CA CYS A 419 33.32 37.36 -48.46
C CYS A 419 32.32 37.84 -49.56
N PRO A 420 31.20 38.57 -49.33
CA PRO A 420 30.46 39.02 -48.12
C PRO A 420 29.07 38.30 -48.04
N VAL A 421 27.89 38.78 -47.60
CA VAL A 421 27.19 40.03 -47.13
C VAL A 421 25.93 39.57 -46.31
N SER A 422 25.11 40.34 -45.57
CA SER A 422 25.05 41.75 -45.08
C SER A 422 23.91 41.93 -44.05
N GLU A 423 24.12 42.75 -43.00
CA GLU A 423 23.26 43.87 -42.51
C GLU A 423 21.74 43.68 -42.13
N THR A 424 21.11 44.41 -41.18
CA THR A 424 21.54 45.52 -40.29
C THR A 424 20.68 45.68 -38.99
N SER A 425 21.26 46.32 -37.96
CA SER A 425 20.68 47.33 -37.03
C SER A 425 19.49 47.10 -36.05
N ALA A 426 19.83 47.11 -34.76
CA ALA A 426 19.49 48.13 -33.74
C ALA A 426 18.13 48.22 -32.96
N LEU A 427 18.25 48.03 -31.64
CA LEU A 427 17.76 48.86 -30.49
C LEU A 427 16.28 48.89 -30.00
N THR A 428 16.21 48.96 -28.64
CA THR A 428 15.20 49.58 -27.74
C THR A 428 13.85 48.91 -27.40
N LEU A 429 13.75 48.47 -26.14
CA LEU A 429 12.67 48.68 -25.14
C LEU A 429 11.19 48.70 -25.60
N THR A 430 10.40 47.67 -25.21
CA THR A 430 9.32 47.73 -24.17
C THR A 430 8.54 46.40 -24.10
N SER A 431 7.70 46.26 -23.07
CA SER A 431 6.66 45.21 -22.90
C SER A 431 5.33 45.91 -22.50
N PRO A 432 4.15 45.25 -22.44
CA PRO A 432 3.88 43.80 -22.56
C PRO A 432 2.61 43.40 -23.39
N GLN A 433 2.28 42.10 -23.35
CA GLN A 433 0.94 41.46 -23.43
C GLN A 433 0.20 41.19 -24.78
N THR A 434 -0.50 40.03 -24.74
CA THR A 434 -1.80 39.63 -25.36
C THR A 434 -1.97 39.26 -26.85
N SER A 435 -2.22 37.95 -27.04
CA SER A 435 -3.33 37.30 -27.80
C SER A 435 -3.47 37.38 -29.34
N ALA A 436 -3.45 36.18 -29.95
CA ALA A 436 -4.13 35.74 -31.19
C ALA A 436 -3.72 36.45 -32.52
N THR A 437 -3.97 35.91 -33.72
CA THR A 437 -4.76 34.74 -34.16
C THR A 437 -4.11 34.12 -35.40
N LEU A 438 -4.27 32.81 -35.65
CA LEU A 438 -4.02 32.22 -36.98
C LEU A 438 -5.07 31.15 -37.32
N SER A 439 -5.50 31.12 -38.58
CA SER A 439 -6.51 30.21 -39.10
C SER A 439 -5.90 28.94 -39.70
N LEU A 440 -6.65 27.85 -39.67
CA LEU A 440 -6.35 26.61 -40.38
C LEU A 440 -7.20 26.51 -41.65
N SER A 441 -6.59 25.97 -42.71
CA SER A 441 -7.30 25.40 -43.86
C SER A 441 -6.70 24.01 -44.15
N PRO A 442 -7.47 23.05 -44.68
CA PRO A 442 -7.14 21.64 -44.55
C PRO A 442 -6.37 21.11 -45.76
N ASP A 443 -5.13 20.66 -45.54
CA ASP A 443 -4.41 19.81 -46.49
C ASP A 443 -3.52 18.78 -45.77
N ALA A 444 -3.17 17.70 -46.47
CA ALA A 444 -2.74 16.44 -45.86
C ALA A 444 -1.48 16.52 -44.97
N VAL A 445 -1.65 16.38 -43.65
CA VAL A 445 -0.53 16.23 -42.70
C VAL A 445 0.02 14.81 -42.75
N SER A 446 1.12 14.64 -43.48
CA SER A 446 2.03 13.52 -43.30
C SER A 446 2.63 13.58 -41.89
N PHE A 447 2.62 12.48 -41.14
CA PHE A 447 3.20 12.41 -39.79
C PHE A 447 4.75 12.43 -39.83
N THR A 448 5.32 13.64 -39.92
CA THR A 448 6.71 13.89 -39.51
C THR A 448 6.76 14.16 -38.01
N ILE A 449 7.66 13.47 -37.29
CA ILE A 449 7.88 13.62 -35.85
C ILE A 449 8.20 15.08 -35.50
N SER A 450 7.63 15.61 -34.41
CA SER A 450 7.89 17.00 -34.00
C SER A 450 9.33 17.15 -33.47
N PRO A 451 10.05 18.25 -33.81
CA PRO A 451 11.42 18.46 -33.34
C PRO A 451 11.59 18.45 -31.81
N SER A 452 10.52 18.76 -31.06
CA SER A 452 10.50 18.67 -29.60
C SER A 452 10.71 17.25 -29.08
N ALA A 453 9.93 16.28 -29.59
CA ALA A 453 9.97 14.90 -29.10
C ALA A 453 11.29 14.21 -29.46
N GLN A 454 11.88 14.57 -30.60
CA GLN A 454 13.22 14.15 -31.00
C GLN A 454 14.28 14.67 -30.01
N HIS A 455 14.21 15.96 -29.65
CA HIS A 455 15.15 16.58 -28.72
C HIS A 455 15.02 16.06 -27.28
N ASP A 456 13.79 15.82 -26.80
CA ASP A 456 13.53 15.23 -25.48
C ASP A 456 14.11 13.81 -25.38
N LEU A 457 13.99 13.00 -26.43
CA LEU A 457 14.58 11.66 -26.51
C LEU A 457 16.12 11.70 -26.48
N GLU A 458 16.74 12.59 -27.27
CA GLU A 458 18.20 12.77 -27.29
C GLU A 458 18.75 13.24 -25.92
N ASN A 459 18.03 14.11 -25.23
CA ASN A 459 18.37 14.56 -23.87
C ASN A 459 18.21 13.43 -22.83
N ASP A 460 17.15 12.62 -22.90
CA ASP A 460 16.95 11.45 -22.04
C ASP A 460 18.07 10.43 -22.23
N ILE A 461 18.47 10.14 -23.48
CA ILE A 461 19.60 9.27 -23.82
C ILE A 461 20.90 9.80 -23.20
N ALA A 462 21.26 11.05 -23.49
CA ALA A 462 22.52 11.63 -23.04
C ALA A 462 22.63 11.69 -21.51
N THR A 463 21.52 11.94 -20.82
CA THR A 463 21.45 11.98 -19.35
C THR A 463 21.60 10.58 -18.73
N ASN A 464 21.05 9.55 -19.37
CA ASN A 464 20.92 8.21 -18.79
C ASN A 464 21.82 7.14 -19.42
N GLN A 465 22.77 7.50 -20.30
CA GLN A 465 23.63 6.53 -21.00
C GLN A 465 24.30 5.52 -20.06
N HIS A 466 24.68 5.91 -18.84
CA HIS A 466 25.24 5.00 -17.83
C HIS A 466 24.29 3.88 -17.35
N ILE A 467 22.97 4.10 -17.43
CA ILE A 467 21.92 3.09 -17.16
C ILE A 467 21.70 2.23 -18.42
N ILE A 468 21.77 2.83 -19.61
CA ILE A 468 21.67 2.11 -20.90
C ILE A 468 22.87 1.16 -21.06
N ASP A 469 24.08 1.60 -20.73
CA ASP A 469 25.30 0.80 -20.69
C ASP A 469 25.18 -0.38 -19.70
N TYR A 470 24.48 -0.19 -18.58
CA TYR A 470 24.20 -1.27 -17.63
C TYR A 470 23.17 -2.27 -18.18
N PHE A 471 22.15 -1.80 -18.90
CA PHE A 471 21.23 -2.69 -19.61
C PHE A 471 21.97 -3.53 -20.65
N ASP A 472 22.76 -2.86 -21.51
CA ASP A 472 23.56 -3.49 -22.56
C ASP A 472 24.50 -4.55 -21.97
N ARG A 473 25.41 -4.15 -21.07
CA ARG A 473 26.54 -5.00 -20.65
C ARG A 473 26.19 -6.00 -19.56
N THR A 474 25.19 -5.71 -18.73
CA THR A 474 24.83 -6.54 -17.57
C THR A 474 23.46 -7.16 -17.76
N LEU A 475 22.39 -6.36 -17.82
CA LEU A 475 21.03 -6.89 -17.64
C LEU A 475 20.55 -7.74 -18.83
N SER A 476 20.95 -7.37 -20.06
CA SER A 476 20.60 -8.14 -21.26
C SER A 476 21.20 -9.55 -21.23
N GLU A 477 22.44 -9.71 -20.73
CA GLU A 477 23.10 -11.00 -20.52
C GLU A 477 22.30 -11.89 -19.56
N HIS A 478 21.70 -11.31 -18.52
CA HIS A 478 20.86 -12.05 -17.57
C HIS A 478 19.54 -12.54 -18.17
N PHE A 479 19.08 -12.01 -19.30
CA PHE A 479 17.88 -12.49 -20.00
C PHE A 479 18.12 -13.58 -21.06
N ILE A 480 19.38 -13.86 -21.46
CA ILE A 480 19.68 -14.85 -22.51
C ILE A 480 20.73 -15.90 -22.14
N ILE A 481 20.93 -16.88 -23.02
CA ILE A 481 22.12 -17.71 -23.17
C ILE A 481 22.99 -17.05 -24.24
N HIS A 482 24.04 -16.33 -23.83
CA HIS A 482 25.03 -15.75 -24.74
C HIS A 482 26.25 -16.67 -24.79
N VAL A 483 26.57 -17.18 -25.98
CA VAL A 483 27.75 -18.02 -26.24
C VAL A 483 28.38 -17.60 -27.58
N PRO A 484 29.69 -17.83 -27.80
CA PRO A 484 30.34 -17.48 -29.05
C PRO A 484 29.61 -18.05 -30.27
N GLY A 485 29.27 -17.19 -31.23
CA GLY A 485 28.52 -17.54 -32.43
C GLY A 485 27.00 -17.31 -32.34
N LEU A 486 26.48 -16.75 -31.23
CA LEU A 486 25.09 -16.27 -31.12
C LEU A 486 25.08 -14.81 -30.65
N ASP A 487 24.41 -13.95 -31.40
CA ASP A 487 24.16 -12.57 -31.00
C ASP A 487 23.09 -12.44 -29.91
N ASN A 488 23.09 -11.31 -29.22
CA ASN A 488 22.17 -11.00 -28.14
C ASN A 488 20.93 -10.26 -28.68
N PRO A 489 19.74 -10.88 -28.74
CA PRO A 489 18.56 -10.27 -29.37
C PRO A 489 18.02 -9.04 -28.61
N PHE A 490 18.38 -8.82 -27.34
CA PHE A 490 18.07 -7.56 -26.67
C PHE A 490 18.97 -6.41 -27.19
N ARG A 491 20.21 -6.69 -27.60
CA ARG A 491 21.09 -5.73 -28.30
C ARG A 491 20.70 -5.54 -29.76
N GLU A 492 20.29 -6.61 -30.43
CA GLU A 492 19.95 -6.60 -31.86
C GLU A 492 18.58 -5.96 -32.13
N TYR A 493 17.58 -6.20 -31.28
CA TYR A 493 16.18 -5.79 -31.54
C TYR A 493 15.60 -4.81 -30.53
N VAL A 494 15.88 -4.95 -29.23
CA VAL A 494 15.22 -4.12 -28.20
C VAL A 494 15.95 -2.78 -27.98
N LEU A 495 17.28 -2.81 -27.92
CA LEU A 495 18.09 -1.62 -27.70
C LEU A 495 17.98 -0.59 -28.85
N PRO A 496 17.95 -0.96 -30.14
CA PRO A 496 17.76 0.01 -31.23
C PRO A 496 16.37 0.66 -31.21
N LEU A 497 15.33 -0.08 -30.80
CA LEU A 497 14.00 0.48 -30.59
C LEU A 497 13.95 1.45 -29.39
N ALA A 498 14.72 1.19 -28.32
CA ALA A 498 14.86 2.13 -27.21
C ALA A 498 15.51 3.45 -27.65
N TYR A 499 16.50 3.40 -28.55
CA TYR A 499 17.09 4.59 -29.18
C TYR A 499 16.16 5.31 -30.18
N GLN A 500 15.00 4.74 -30.52
CA GLN A 500 14.04 5.31 -31.49
C GLN A 500 12.70 5.74 -30.86
N HIS A 501 12.32 5.20 -29.69
CA HIS A 501 11.01 5.46 -29.08
C HIS A 501 11.09 5.63 -27.56
N GLN A 502 10.75 6.83 -27.08
CA GLN A 502 10.89 7.25 -25.69
C GLN A 502 10.19 6.32 -24.68
N GLY A 503 9.03 5.76 -25.02
CA GLY A 503 8.33 4.79 -24.15
C GLY A 503 9.10 3.49 -23.91
N ILE A 504 9.89 3.04 -24.89
CA ILE A 504 10.74 1.85 -24.79
C ILE A 504 12.00 2.19 -24.00
N LEU A 505 12.59 3.36 -24.24
CA LEU A 505 13.69 3.88 -23.42
C LEU A 505 13.29 3.95 -21.95
N HIS A 506 12.13 4.53 -21.63
CA HIS A 506 11.63 4.61 -20.25
C HIS A 506 11.35 3.22 -19.66
N ALA A 507 10.82 2.27 -20.43
CA ALA A 507 10.64 0.89 -19.95
C ALA A 507 11.99 0.21 -19.61
N LEU A 508 13.01 0.41 -20.46
CA LEU A 508 14.37 -0.08 -20.30
C LEU A 508 15.09 0.56 -19.12
N LEU A 509 15.05 1.90 -19.01
CA LEU A 509 15.65 2.67 -17.92
C LEU A 509 15.02 2.30 -16.58
N GLY A 510 13.69 2.15 -16.54
CA GLY A 510 12.97 1.73 -15.34
C GLY A 510 13.42 0.35 -14.85
N LEU A 511 13.38 -0.65 -15.74
CA LEU A 511 13.81 -2.03 -15.45
C LEU A 511 15.28 -2.07 -14.99
N SER A 512 16.14 -1.28 -15.63
CA SER A 512 17.58 -1.24 -15.31
C SER A 512 17.83 -0.58 -13.95
N ALA A 513 17.16 0.52 -13.63
CA ALA A 513 17.26 1.18 -12.33
C ALA A 513 16.74 0.28 -11.19
N CYS A 514 15.67 -0.50 -11.43
CA CYS A 514 15.19 -1.54 -10.51
C CYS A 514 16.30 -2.58 -10.23
N HIS A 515 16.91 -3.13 -11.29
CA HIS A 515 17.94 -4.16 -11.13
C HIS A 515 19.23 -3.63 -10.47
N MET A 516 19.67 -2.42 -10.83
CA MET A 516 20.84 -1.75 -10.20
C MET A 516 20.63 -1.51 -8.70
N TYR A 517 19.40 -1.25 -8.27
CA TYR A 517 19.04 -1.14 -6.86
C TYR A 517 19.06 -2.52 -6.17
N ASN A 518 18.39 -3.53 -6.75
CA ASN A 518 18.31 -4.89 -6.19
C ASN A 518 19.66 -5.60 -6.08
N THR A 519 20.63 -5.26 -6.94
CA THR A 519 22.00 -5.78 -6.92
C THR A 519 22.96 -4.99 -6.01
N GLY A 520 22.50 -3.91 -5.37
CA GLY A 520 23.34 -3.09 -4.49
C GLY A 520 24.43 -2.29 -5.22
N HIS A 521 24.38 -2.18 -6.55
CA HIS A 521 25.38 -1.43 -7.34
C HIS A 521 25.42 0.07 -7.01
N ALA A 522 24.38 0.61 -6.35
CA ALA A 522 24.47 1.87 -5.64
C ALA A 522 23.55 1.90 -4.42
N ASN A 523 24.08 2.33 -3.25
CA ASN A 523 23.31 2.73 -2.06
C ASN A 523 22.58 4.07 -2.30
N ASN A 524 21.79 4.15 -3.35
CA ASN A 524 21.24 5.39 -3.88
C ASN A 524 19.71 5.29 -4.02
N GLN A 525 19.01 5.81 -3.01
CA GLN A 525 17.54 5.84 -2.93
C GLN A 525 16.87 6.51 -4.15
N ARG A 526 17.62 7.33 -4.93
CA ARG A 526 17.15 7.91 -6.20
C ARG A 526 16.84 6.85 -7.26
N LEU A 527 17.52 5.70 -7.27
CA LEU A 527 17.26 4.63 -8.26
C LEU A 527 15.82 4.09 -8.16
N VAL A 528 15.27 3.98 -6.94
CA VAL A 528 13.88 3.58 -6.73
C VAL A 528 12.92 4.62 -7.32
N THR A 529 13.18 5.91 -7.07
CA THR A 529 12.37 7.01 -7.64
C THR A 529 12.45 7.07 -9.16
N LEU A 530 13.64 6.88 -9.74
CA LEU A 530 13.84 6.82 -11.20
C LEU A 530 13.14 5.60 -11.81
N SER A 531 13.26 4.43 -11.17
CA SER A 531 12.59 3.19 -11.59
C SER A 531 11.08 3.38 -11.72
N LEU A 532 10.45 3.90 -10.67
CA LEU A 532 9.00 4.16 -10.64
C LEU A 532 8.60 5.27 -11.62
N GLY A 533 9.38 6.36 -11.72
CA GLY A 533 9.13 7.47 -12.63
C GLY A 533 9.13 7.03 -14.09
N TYR A 534 10.18 6.33 -14.53
CA TYR A 534 10.28 5.82 -15.89
C TYR A 534 9.25 4.72 -16.19
N ARG A 535 8.93 3.83 -15.23
CA ARG A 535 7.83 2.85 -15.38
C ARG A 535 6.49 3.53 -15.65
N LEU A 536 6.17 4.61 -14.92
CA LEU A 536 4.93 5.38 -15.12
C LEU A 536 4.89 6.08 -16.48
N SER A 537 6.00 6.64 -16.95
CA SER A 537 6.09 7.24 -18.29
C SER A 537 5.97 6.21 -19.42
N ALA A 538 6.59 5.04 -19.27
CA ALA A 538 6.42 3.92 -20.20
C ALA A 538 4.97 3.44 -20.28
N ILE A 539 4.28 3.31 -19.13
CA ILE A 539 2.86 2.93 -19.08
C ILE A 539 1.97 3.99 -19.77
N ARG A 540 2.28 5.30 -19.63
CA ARG A 540 1.59 6.38 -20.35
C ARG A 540 1.82 6.30 -21.87
N SER A 541 3.04 6.02 -22.30
CA SER A 541 3.36 5.84 -23.73
C SER A 541 2.65 4.61 -24.33
N LEU A 542 2.63 3.49 -23.60
CA LEU A 542 1.87 2.29 -23.96
C LEU A 542 0.36 2.59 -24.06
N ALA A 543 -0.23 3.30 -23.10
CA ALA A 543 -1.63 3.69 -23.14
C ALA A 543 -1.96 4.59 -24.36
N SER A 544 -1.05 5.48 -24.75
CA SER A 544 -1.19 6.31 -25.95
C SER A 544 -1.23 5.49 -27.24
N LEU A 545 -0.31 4.51 -27.40
CA LEU A 545 -0.33 3.62 -28.57
C LEU A 545 -1.52 2.65 -28.58
N LEU A 546 -1.97 2.15 -27.44
CA LEU A 546 -3.20 1.35 -27.37
C LEU A 546 -4.44 2.19 -27.76
N HIS A 547 -4.52 3.45 -27.32
CA HIS A 547 -5.58 4.36 -27.76
C HIS A 547 -5.49 4.69 -29.26
N LYS A 548 -4.28 4.73 -29.84
CA LYS A 548 -4.11 4.86 -31.29
C LYS A 548 -4.62 3.63 -32.05
N GLU A 549 -4.42 2.41 -31.52
CA GLU A 549 -4.97 1.18 -32.11
C GLU A 549 -6.50 1.26 -32.21
N ASP A 550 -7.18 1.64 -31.11
CA ASP A 550 -8.64 1.80 -31.05
C ASP A 550 -9.21 2.79 -32.09
N ILE A 551 -8.45 3.85 -32.42
CA ILE A 551 -8.90 4.95 -33.30
C ILE A 551 -8.50 4.71 -34.77
N SER A 552 -7.28 4.26 -35.02
CA SER A 552 -6.63 4.38 -36.34
C SER A 552 -5.72 3.22 -36.74
N ARG A 553 -5.60 2.19 -35.88
CA ARG A 553 -4.71 1.03 -36.01
C ARG A 553 -3.20 1.38 -36.02
N LEU A 554 -2.40 0.52 -35.39
CA LEU A 554 -0.94 0.65 -35.36
C LEU A 554 -0.29 0.26 -36.69
N THR A 555 0.79 0.96 -37.02
CA THR A 555 1.75 0.54 -38.05
C THR A 555 2.63 -0.60 -37.52
N PRO A 556 3.25 -1.44 -38.38
CA PRO A 556 4.04 -2.59 -37.91
C PRO A 556 5.17 -2.22 -36.92
N THR A 557 5.82 -1.07 -37.10
CA THR A 557 6.84 -0.58 -36.16
C THR A 557 6.25 -0.18 -34.80
N GLU A 558 5.02 0.35 -34.78
CA GLU A 558 4.31 0.65 -33.52
C GLU A 558 3.75 -0.60 -32.84
N GLU A 559 3.41 -1.66 -33.60
CA GLU A 559 3.15 -3.00 -33.02
C GLU A 559 4.40 -3.51 -32.28
N GLU A 560 5.59 -3.41 -32.90
CA GLU A 560 6.87 -3.73 -32.26
C GLU A 560 7.15 -2.86 -31.03
N HIS A 561 6.84 -1.55 -31.08
CA HIS A 561 6.97 -0.67 -29.91
C HIS A 561 6.09 -1.12 -28.74
N VAL A 562 4.83 -1.49 -29.00
CA VAL A 562 3.90 -1.99 -27.97
C VAL A 562 4.40 -3.31 -27.38
N LEU A 563 4.82 -4.27 -28.22
CA LEU A 563 5.34 -5.55 -27.74
C LEU A 563 6.65 -5.40 -26.95
N ALA A 564 7.56 -4.52 -27.37
CA ALA A 564 8.80 -4.23 -26.65
C ALA A 564 8.56 -3.57 -25.29
N MET A 565 7.66 -2.59 -25.21
CA MET A 565 7.26 -1.98 -23.93
C MET A 565 6.63 -3.01 -22.99
N VAL A 566 5.73 -3.86 -23.48
CA VAL A 566 5.10 -4.90 -22.64
C VAL A 566 6.10 -5.95 -22.17
N LEU A 567 7.04 -6.38 -23.01
CA LEU A 567 8.13 -7.28 -22.60
C LEU A 567 8.96 -6.67 -21.47
N LEU A 568 9.43 -5.43 -21.63
CA LEU A 568 10.23 -4.72 -20.63
C LEU A 568 9.45 -4.44 -19.34
N LEU A 569 8.17 -4.08 -19.42
CA LEU A 569 7.31 -3.84 -18.24
C LEU A 569 7.01 -5.12 -17.46
N VAL A 570 6.81 -6.26 -18.12
CA VAL A 570 6.63 -7.55 -17.45
C VAL A 570 7.94 -8.03 -16.81
N LEU A 571 9.09 -7.82 -17.46
CA LEU A 571 10.40 -8.08 -16.85
C LEU A 571 10.70 -7.15 -15.66
N HIS A 572 10.26 -5.88 -15.70
CA HIS A 572 10.35 -4.94 -14.57
C HIS A 572 9.56 -5.45 -13.36
N ASP A 573 8.31 -5.86 -13.59
CA ASP A 573 7.40 -6.34 -12.55
C ASP A 573 7.93 -7.59 -11.84
N VAL A 574 8.53 -8.52 -12.60
CA VAL A 574 9.25 -9.70 -12.08
C VAL A 574 10.56 -9.32 -11.38
N CYS A 575 11.29 -8.30 -11.85
CA CYS A 575 12.49 -7.79 -11.19
C CYS A 575 12.18 -7.17 -9.82
N GLU A 576 11.12 -6.37 -9.74
CA GLU A 576 10.71 -5.65 -8.53
C GLU A 576 10.09 -6.59 -7.48
N SER A 577 9.13 -7.41 -7.89
CA SER A 577 8.22 -8.14 -6.98
C SER A 577 8.29 -9.66 -7.06
N GLY A 578 9.11 -10.22 -7.96
CA GLY A 578 9.19 -11.67 -8.22
C GLY A 578 7.87 -12.32 -8.66
N VAL A 579 6.85 -11.53 -8.98
CA VAL A 579 5.48 -11.93 -9.33
C VAL A 579 5.05 -11.10 -10.53
N SER A 580 4.27 -11.67 -11.45
CA SER A 580 3.67 -10.89 -12.55
C SER A 580 2.27 -10.40 -12.16
N THR A 581 2.21 -9.24 -11.50
CA THR A 581 0.98 -8.46 -11.32
C THR A 581 0.48 -7.90 -12.65
N HIS A 582 1.39 -7.60 -13.58
CA HIS A 582 1.13 -7.06 -14.91
C HIS A 582 0.75 -8.13 -15.95
N GLY A 583 0.26 -9.30 -15.52
CA GLY A 583 -0.29 -10.33 -16.41
C GLY A 583 -1.44 -9.84 -17.30
N ALA A 584 -2.10 -8.74 -16.93
CA ALA A 584 -3.07 -8.04 -17.77
C ALA A 584 -2.44 -7.48 -19.07
N HIS A 585 -1.17 -7.05 -19.06
CA HIS A 585 -0.48 -6.56 -20.26
C HIS A 585 -0.19 -7.70 -21.24
N LEU A 586 0.18 -8.88 -20.75
CA LEU A 586 0.31 -10.09 -21.58
C LEU A 586 -1.04 -10.41 -22.24
N THR A 587 -2.13 -10.49 -21.48
CA THR A 587 -3.48 -10.68 -22.05
C THR A 587 -3.81 -9.60 -23.09
N GLY A 588 -3.51 -8.33 -22.79
CA GLY A 588 -3.82 -7.17 -23.62
C GLY A 588 -3.20 -7.23 -25.02
N VAL A 589 -1.94 -7.67 -25.16
CA VAL A 589 -1.27 -7.73 -26.48
C VAL A 589 -1.49 -9.05 -27.22
N SER A 590 -2.30 -9.97 -26.69
CA SER A 590 -2.60 -11.26 -27.33
C SER A 590 -3.13 -11.13 -28.76
N PHE A 591 -3.93 -10.09 -29.05
CA PHE A 591 -4.44 -9.83 -30.40
C PHE A 591 -3.34 -9.37 -31.37
N LEU A 592 -2.33 -8.61 -30.91
CA LEU A 592 -1.17 -8.23 -31.73
C LEU A 592 -0.30 -9.46 -32.03
N CYS A 593 -0.01 -10.27 -31.01
CA CYS A 593 0.72 -11.52 -31.20
C CYS A 593 -0.01 -12.46 -32.19
N LYS A 594 -1.34 -12.57 -32.10
CA LYS A 594 -2.15 -13.31 -33.10
C LYS A 594 -2.13 -12.65 -34.48
N ARG A 595 -2.21 -11.32 -34.57
CA ARG A 595 -2.19 -10.57 -35.83
C ARG A 595 -0.90 -10.79 -36.61
N ILE A 596 0.25 -10.71 -35.93
CA ILE A 596 1.58 -10.99 -36.50
C ILE A 596 1.72 -12.47 -36.88
N ALA A 597 1.26 -13.39 -36.02
CA ALA A 597 1.33 -14.83 -36.28
C ALA A 597 0.48 -15.29 -37.48
N CYS A 598 -0.67 -14.65 -37.71
CA CYS A 598 -1.58 -14.97 -38.80
C CYS A 598 -1.28 -14.19 -40.10
N LEU A 599 -0.12 -13.54 -40.24
CA LEU A 599 0.28 -12.92 -41.52
C LEU A 599 0.58 -14.02 -42.56
N ASP A 600 -0.24 -14.09 -43.62
CA ASP A 600 -0.32 -15.18 -44.63
C ASP A 600 0.95 -15.51 -45.44
N THR A 601 2.06 -14.78 -45.29
CA THR A 601 3.29 -15.07 -46.06
C THR A 601 4.54 -14.88 -45.21
N SER A 602 5.43 -15.88 -45.23
CA SER A 602 6.69 -15.93 -44.47
C SER A 602 7.63 -14.69 -44.59
N PRO A 603 7.80 -14.01 -45.75
CA PRO A 603 8.73 -12.87 -45.85
C PRO A 603 8.17 -11.54 -45.29
N LYS A 604 7.06 -11.53 -44.56
CA LYS A 604 6.45 -10.32 -43.96
C LYS A 604 6.73 -10.12 -42.47
N ARG A 605 7.40 -11.06 -41.79
CA ARG A 605 7.70 -10.97 -40.36
C ARG A 605 9.18 -10.61 -40.17
N SER A 606 9.45 -9.54 -39.44
CA SER A 606 10.81 -9.12 -39.08
C SER A 606 11.40 -10.03 -37.98
N GLY A 607 12.73 -10.02 -37.83
CA GLY A 607 13.41 -10.65 -36.69
C GLY A 607 12.93 -10.06 -35.35
N THR A 608 12.83 -8.73 -35.28
CA THR A 608 12.29 -7.96 -34.14
C THR A 608 10.92 -8.46 -33.69
N SER A 609 9.91 -8.43 -34.57
CA SER A 609 8.55 -8.90 -34.29
C SER A 609 8.55 -10.35 -33.81
N MET A 610 9.34 -11.22 -34.44
CA MET A 610 9.35 -12.64 -34.10
C MET A 610 10.11 -12.97 -32.81
N PHE A 611 11.17 -12.23 -32.47
CA PHE A 611 11.79 -12.30 -31.15
C PHE A 611 10.80 -11.87 -30.06
N LEU A 612 10.14 -10.73 -30.25
CA LEU A 612 9.18 -10.18 -29.28
C LEU A 612 7.98 -11.12 -29.08
N VAL A 613 7.39 -11.65 -30.15
CA VAL A 613 6.31 -12.65 -30.08
C VAL A 613 6.79 -13.94 -29.41
N SER A 614 8.02 -14.41 -29.68
CA SER A 614 8.59 -15.61 -29.01
C SER A 614 8.76 -15.39 -27.50
N ALA A 615 9.32 -14.26 -27.09
CA ALA A 615 9.55 -13.93 -25.68
C ALA A 615 8.25 -13.74 -24.89
N LEU A 616 7.26 -13.05 -25.48
CA LEU A 616 5.95 -12.89 -24.88
C LEU A 616 5.16 -14.21 -24.82
N SER A 617 5.27 -15.06 -25.85
CA SER A 617 4.63 -16.39 -25.85
C SER A 617 5.22 -17.33 -24.81
N TRP A 618 6.52 -17.20 -24.51
CA TRP A 618 7.13 -17.89 -23.38
C TRP A 618 6.54 -17.44 -22.04
N LEU A 619 6.39 -16.13 -21.84
CA LEU A 619 5.82 -15.56 -20.60
C LEU A 619 4.34 -15.94 -20.41
N ASP A 620 3.54 -15.97 -21.49
CA ASP A 620 2.17 -16.48 -21.44
C ASP A 620 2.12 -17.99 -21.10
N MET A 621 3.04 -18.78 -21.65
CA MET A 621 3.12 -20.21 -21.33
C MET A 621 3.51 -20.45 -19.87
N LEU A 622 4.50 -19.72 -19.32
CA LEU A 622 4.84 -19.76 -17.89
C LEU A 622 3.61 -19.44 -17.00
N ARG A 623 2.82 -18.44 -17.40
CA ARG A 623 1.56 -18.11 -16.73
C ARG A 623 0.55 -19.27 -16.81
N GLY A 624 0.45 -19.94 -17.96
CA GLY A 624 -0.37 -21.15 -18.15
C GLY A 624 0.05 -22.34 -17.27
N PHE A 625 1.35 -22.50 -16.97
CA PHE A 625 1.78 -23.51 -15.99
C PHE A 625 1.17 -23.27 -14.59
N SER A 626 0.99 -22.01 -14.19
CA SER A 626 0.35 -21.62 -12.91
C SER A 626 -1.18 -21.84 -12.86
N GLY A 627 -1.79 -22.20 -13.99
CA GLY A 627 -3.23 -22.37 -14.18
C GLY A 627 -3.55 -22.25 -15.67
N ALA A 628 -4.09 -23.31 -16.27
CA ALA A 628 -4.28 -23.39 -17.72
C ALA A 628 -5.28 -22.35 -18.23
N GLU A 629 -6.28 -22.01 -17.41
CA GLU A 629 -7.27 -20.95 -17.65
C GLU A 629 -6.66 -19.56 -17.89
N LYS A 630 -5.40 -19.33 -17.45
CA LYS A 630 -4.69 -18.06 -17.62
C LYS A 630 -3.96 -17.94 -18.97
N LEU A 631 -3.86 -19.00 -19.75
CA LEU A 631 -3.21 -19.03 -21.06
C LEU A 631 -4.01 -18.18 -22.07
N SER A 632 -3.44 -17.09 -22.58
CA SER A 632 -4.15 -16.14 -23.46
C SER A 632 -3.79 -16.27 -24.93
N TYR A 633 -2.59 -16.72 -25.28
CA TYR A 633 -2.17 -16.76 -26.68
C TYR A 633 -2.71 -18.03 -27.33
N SER A 634 -3.16 -17.92 -28.58
CA SER A 634 -3.79 -19.04 -29.28
C SER A 634 -2.75 -19.96 -29.93
N THR A 635 -3.18 -21.16 -30.34
CA THR A 635 -2.28 -22.18 -30.87
C THR A 635 -1.52 -21.70 -32.12
N GLU A 636 -2.14 -20.91 -33.00
CA GLU A 636 -1.50 -20.34 -34.19
C GLU A 636 -0.28 -19.44 -33.84
N VAL A 637 -0.29 -18.79 -32.67
CA VAL A 637 0.88 -18.03 -32.18
C VAL A 637 2.02 -18.98 -31.81
N ARG A 638 1.71 -20.09 -31.15
CA ARG A 638 2.69 -21.12 -30.78
C ARG A 638 3.21 -21.90 -31.99
N GLU A 639 2.39 -22.10 -33.02
CA GLU A 639 2.81 -22.67 -34.31
C GLU A 639 3.72 -21.70 -35.07
N CYS A 640 3.36 -20.43 -35.12
CA CYS A 640 4.23 -19.38 -35.68
C CYS A 640 5.62 -19.35 -35.01
N VAL A 641 5.68 -19.43 -33.68
CA VAL A 641 6.94 -19.49 -32.92
C VAL A 641 7.70 -20.81 -33.14
N ARG A 642 7.01 -21.93 -33.35
CA ARG A 642 7.61 -23.24 -33.71
C ARG A 642 8.22 -23.23 -35.11
N ASP A 643 7.48 -22.74 -36.10
CA ASP A 643 7.76 -22.94 -37.53
C ASP A 643 8.63 -21.84 -38.14
N HIS A 644 8.73 -20.67 -37.52
CA HIS A 644 9.54 -19.56 -38.03
C HIS A 644 11.05 -19.88 -38.04
N GLY A 645 11.51 -20.91 -37.33
CA GLY A 645 12.91 -21.35 -37.34
C GLY A 645 13.89 -20.43 -36.59
N SER A 646 13.45 -19.26 -36.13
CA SER A 646 14.26 -18.41 -35.25
C SER A 646 14.62 -19.16 -33.97
N LEU A 647 15.91 -19.10 -33.63
CA LEU A 647 16.46 -19.72 -32.43
C LEU A 647 16.16 -18.90 -31.16
N SER A 648 15.33 -17.84 -31.24
CA SER A 648 14.96 -16.98 -30.10
C SER A 648 14.52 -17.75 -28.85
N LEU A 649 13.73 -18.83 -28.95
CA LEU A 649 13.37 -19.65 -27.78
C LEU A 649 14.59 -20.37 -27.16
N HIS A 650 15.49 -20.89 -27.98
CA HIS A 650 16.74 -21.45 -27.48
C HIS A 650 17.57 -20.35 -26.79
N THR A 651 17.84 -19.22 -27.46
CA THR A 651 18.66 -18.13 -26.92
C THR A 651 18.06 -17.49 -25.66
N LEU A 652 16.74 -17.37 -25.54
CA LEU A 652 16.08 -16.77 -24.37
C LEU A 652 16.02 -17.73 -23.16
N VAL A 653 15.61 -18.98 -23.39
CA VAL A 653 15.22 -19.91 -22.31
C VAL A 653 15.83 -21.30 -22.41
N GLY A 654 16.29 -21.72 -23.58
CA GLY A 654 16.86 -23.05 -23.81
C GLY A 654 15.86 -24.19 -23.87
N CYS A 655 14.56 -23.88 -23.95
CA CYS A 655 13.51 -24.85 -24.21
C CYS A 655 13.36 -25.08 -25.73
N PRO A 656 13.49 -26.31 -26.24
CA PRO A 656 13.29 -26.61 -27.66
C PRO A 656 11.87 -26.24 -28.15
N PRO A 657 11.72 -25.63 -29.35
CA PRO A 657 10.41 -25.24 -29.88
C PRO A 657 9.39 -26.39 -29.96
N ALA A 658 9.84 -27.64 -30.16
CA ALA A 658 8.98 -28.82 -30.14
C ALA A 658 8.40 -29.14 -28.75
N ILE A 659 9.19 -28.98 -27.68
CA ILE A 659 8.74 -29.16 -26.29
C ILE A 659 7.78 -28.03 -25.90
N PHE A 660 8.17 -26.78 -26.19
CA PHE A 660 7.33 -25.59 -26.01
C PHE A 660 5.97 -25.74 -26.71
N PHE A 661 5.96 -26.17 -27.97
CA PHE A 661 4.72 -26.37 -28.70
C PHE A 661 3.86 -27.48 -28.08
N LYS A 662 4.45 -28.63 -27.74
CA LYS A 662 3.68 -29.78 -27.21
C LYS A 662 3.04 -29.46 -25.86
N ILE A 663 3.75 -28.81 -24.93
CA ILE A 663 3.15 -28.44 -23.64
C ILE A 663 2.12 -27.32 -23.82
N GLY A 664 2.30 -26.43 -24.80
CA GLY A 664 1.29 -25.46 -25.23
C GLY A 664 -0.03 -26.12 -25.69
N GLN A 665 0.02 -27.25 -26.40
CA GLN A 665 -1.18 -28.03 -26.74
C GLN A 665 -1.88 -28.58 -25.48
N VAL A 666 -1.11 -29.11 -24.52
CA VAL A 666 -1.66 -29.65 -23.25
C VAL A 666 -2.32 -28.56 -22.43
N LEU A 667 -1.72 -27.37 -22.35
CA LEU A 667 -2.28 -26.25 -21.58
C LEU A 667 -3.55 -25.69 -22.24
N GLU A 668 -3.63 -25.58 -23.57
CA GLU A 668 -4.87 -25.17 -24.24
C GLU A 668 -5.97 -26.23 -24.11
N ALA A 669 -5.63 -27.52 -24.19
CA ALA A 669 -6.58 -28.61 -23.95
C ALA A 669 -7.07 -28.63 -22.49
N GLY A 670 -6.18 -28.39 -21.52
CA GLY A 670 -6.54 -28.26 -20.11
C GLY A 670 -7.44 -27.05 -19.82
N LYS A 671 -7.23 -25.95 -20.53
CA LYS A 671 -8.11 -24.76 -20.49
C LYS A 671 -9.51 -25.07 -21.05
N ALA A 672 -9.59 -25.75 -22.20
CA ALA A 672 -10.87 -26.19 -22.78
C ALA A 672 -11.59 -27.21 -21.86
N TYR A 673 -10.85 -28.14 -21.25
CA TYR A 673 -11.39 -29.07 -20.25
C TYR A 673 -11.95 -28.35 -19.02
N LEU A 674 -11.22 -27.39 -18.46
CA LEU A 674 -11.67 -26.57 -17.31
C LEU A 674 -12.87 -25.67 -17.64
N ALA A 675 -13.02 -25.25 -18.90
CA ALA A 675 -14.20 -24.52 -19.39
C ALA A 675 -15.44 -25.43 -19.61
N GLY A 676 -15.22 -26.75 -19.74
CA GLY A 676 -16.25 -27.72 -20.10
C GLY A 676 -16.41 -27.97 -21.61
N ASP A 677 -15.56 -27.36 -22.44
CA ASP A 677 -15.58 -27.47 -23.91
C ASP A 677 -14.95 -28.78 -24.43
N LEU A 678 -14.08 -29.42 -23.63
CA LEU A 678 -13.40 -30.67 -23.98
C LEU A 678 -13.81 -31.82 -23.03
N PRO A 679 -14.41 -32.92 -23.52
CA PRO A 679 -14.75 -34.08 -22.68
C PRO A 679 -13.54 -34.74 -22.04
N VAL A 680 -13.70 -35.27 -20.82
CA VAL A 680 -12.61 -35.90 -20.04
C VAL A 680 -11.88 -36.99 -20.81
N GLU A 681 -12.60 -37.89 -21.49
CA GLU A 681 -12.02 -38.98 -22.29
C GLU A 681 -11.10 -38.47 -23.42
N GLN A 682 -11.43 -37.32 -24.02
CA GLN A 682 -10.64 -36.70 -25.09
C GLN A 682 -9.42 -35.95 -24.52
N PHE A 683 -9.57 -35.34 -23.33
CA PHE A 683 -8.45 -34.72 -22.63
C PHE A 683 -7.45 -35.75 -22.13
N GLU A 684 -7.93 -36.86 -21.55
CA GLU A 684 -7.11 -38.00 -21.13
C GLU A 684 -6.31 -38.57 -22.31
N GLN A 685 -6.95 -38.84 -23.47
CA GLN A 685 -6.24 -39.27 -24.68
C GLN A 685 -5.15 -38.29 -25.14
N LEU A 686 -5.35 -36.99 -24.94
CA LEU A 686 -4.38 -35.94 -25.29
C LEU A 686 -3.21 -35.88 -24.29
N LEU A 687 -3.48 -36.06 -22.99
CA LEU A 687 -2.45 -36.23 -21.95
C LEU A 687 -1.61 -37.48 -22.21
N ASP A 688 -2.27 -38.60 -22.50
CA ASP A 688 -1.67 -39.89 -22.85
C ASP A 688 -0.73 -39.75 -24.07
N GLY A 689 -1.16 -39.02 -25.10
CA GLY A 689 -0.35 -38.67 -26.27
C GLY A 689 0.78 -37.66 -25.99
N ALA A 690 0.65 -36.81 -24.96
CA ALA A 690 1.69 -35.89 -24.53
C ALA A 690 2.76 -36.60 -23.68
N GLU A 691 2.37 -37.49 -22.77
CA GLU A 691 3.30 -38.31 -22.00
C GLU A 691 4.12 -39.21 -22.93
N LYS A 692 3.47 -39.91 -23.87
CA LYS A 692 4.15 -40.73 -24.89
C LYS A 692 5.14 -39.91 -25.73
N PHE A 693 4.78 -38.68 -26.09
CA PHE A 693 5.71 -37.75 -26.75
C PHE A 693 6.90 -37.42 -25.85
N PHE A 694 6.71 -36.91 -24.63
CA PHE A 694 7.82 -36.46 -23.79
C PHE A 694 8.71 -37.61 -23.28
N ARG A 695 8.18 -38.83 -23.08
CA ARG A 695 9.00 -40.00 -22.76
C ARG A 695 9.76 -40.55 -23.97
N GLY A 696 9.23 -40.39 -25.18
CA GLY A 696 9.88 -40.78 -26.43
C GLY A 696 10.72 -39.70 -27.11
N TRP A 697 10.78 -38.48 -26.55
CA TRP A 697 11.54 -37.37 -27.12
C TRP A 697 13.03 -37.46 -26.77
N ASP A 698 13.86 -37.44 -27.81
CA ASP A 698 15.31 -37.63 -27.75
C ASP A 698 16.05 -36.29 -27.93
N PRO A 699 16.81 -35.81 -26.92
CA PRO A 699 17.62 -34.60 -27.02
C PRO A 699 18.68 -34.66 -28.13
N ASP A 700 19.23 -35.83 -28.46
CA ASP A 700 20.29 -35.95 -29.47
C ASP A 700 19.78 -35.81 -30.91
N GLN A 701 18.47 -35.88 -31.12
CA GLN A 701 17.81 -35.65 -32.42
C GLN A 701 17.36 -34.20 -32.62
N ALA A 702 17.56 -33.33 -31.63
CA ALA A 702 17.15 -31.92 -31.70
C ALA A 702 18.21 -31.01 -32.36
N VAL A 703 17.75 -30.00 -33.11
CA VAL A 703 18.62 -28.97 -33.69
C VAL A 703 18.81 -27.84 -32.69
N TYR A 704 20.06 -27.62 -32.28
CA TYR A 704 20.45 -26.58 -31.32
C TYR A 704 21.26 -25.45 -31.98
N PRO A 705 21.31 -24.25 -31.36
CA PRO A 705 22.04 -23.10 -31.94
C PRO A 705 23.55 -23.31 -32.11
N THR A 706 24.18 -24.04 -31.19
CA THR A 706 25.64 -24.28 -31.18
C THR A 706 25.95 -25.68 -30.63
N ASN A 707 27.18 -26.15 -30.81
CA ASN A 707 27.61 -27.51 -30.44
C ASN A 707 27.80 -27.75 -28.92
N HIS A 708 27.40 -26.81 -28.06
CA HIS A 708 27.46 -26.97 -26.60
C HIS A 708 26.61 -28.17 -26.14
N GLN A 709 27.11 -28.93 -25.16
CA GLN A 709 26.40 -30.12 -24.65
C GLN A 709 25.28 -29.72 -23.68
N GLU A 710 25.43 -28.58 -23.01
CA GLU A 710 24.48 -28.02 -22.04
C GLU A 710 23.09 -27.75 -22.67
N TRP A 711 23.01 -27.54 -23.98
CA TRP A 711 21.74 -27.48 -24.73
C TRP A 711 20.88 -28.75 -24.55
N ARG A 712 21.51 -29.94 -24.62
CA ARG A 712 20.83 -31.24 -24.45
C ARG A 712 20.37 -31.43 -23.02
N HIS A 713 21.26 -31.14 -22.06
CA HIS A 713 20.97 -31.24 -20.64
C HIS A 713 19.79 -30.32 -20.26
N LEU A 714 19.81 -29.06 -20.71
CA LEU A 714 18.73 -28.10 -20.45
C LEU A 714 17.41 -28.52 -21.11
N ALA A 715 17.45 -29.05 -22.34
CA ALA A 715 16.27 -29.64 -22.99
C ALA A 715 15.69 -30.84 -22.22
N GLU A 716 16.53 -31.70 -21.66
CA GLU A 716 16.13 -32.84 -20.83
C GLU A 716 15.43 -32.38 -19.54
N ALA A 717 15.96 -31.34 -18.88
CA ALA A 717 15.28 -30.73 -17.74
C ALA A 717 13.93 -30.11 -18.12
N TYR A 718 13.81 -29.44 -19.28
CA TYR A 718 12.51 -28.96 -19.78
C TYR A 718 11.53 -30.09 -20.13
N LYS A 719 12.02 -31.20 -20.68
CA LYS A 719 11.23 -32.42 -20.97
C LYS A 719 10.60 -32.97 -19.69
N HIS A 720 11.39 -33.13 -18.63
CA HIS A 720 10.90 -33.61 -17.33
C HIS A 720 10.04 -32.58 -16.58
N ALA A 721 10.32 -31.28 -16.70
CA ALA A 721 9.44 -30.22 -16.19
C ALA A 721 8.05 -30.23 -16.87
N CYS A 722 8.00 -30.51 -18.18
CA CYS A 722 6.73 -30.70 -18.90
C CYS A 722 6.01 -31.98 -18.49
N LEU A 723 6.73 -33.10 -18.31
CA LEU A 723 6.17 -34.35 -17.80
C LEU A 723 5.55 -34.19 -16.41
N LEU A 724 6.22 -33.48 -15.48
CA LEU A 724 5.65 -33.14 -14.17
C LEU A 724 4.32 -32.40 -14.32
N ARG A 725 4.19 -31.46 -15.27
CA ARG A 725 2.91 -30.76 -15.50
C ARG A 725 1.83 -31.64 -16.14
N VAL A 726 2.20 -32.58 -17.03
CA VAL A 726 1.27 -33.57 -17.61
C VAL A 726 0.71 -34.49 -16.52
N MET A 727 1.57 -35.04 -15.64
CA MET A 727 1.21 -35.88 -14.47
C MET A 727 0.53 -35.10 -13.32
N ARG A 728 0.04 -33.88 -13.59
CA ARG A 728 -0.70 -33.00 -12.67
C ARG A 728 -2.02 -32.52 -13.31
N PHE A 729 -2.48 -33.21 -14.35
CA PHE A 729 -3.79 -33.07 -14.97
C PHE A 729 -4.50 -34.45 -15.03
N PRO A 730 -5.85 -34.50 -15.06
CA PRO A 730 -6.76 -33.38 -14.81
C PRO A 730 -6.76 -32.91 -13.34
N ASP A 731 -6.35 -33.78 -12.41
CA ASP A 731 -6.31 -33.51 -10.97
C ASP A 731 -4.85 -33.38 -10.46
N ALA A 732 -4.49 -32.20 -9.95
CA ALA A 732 -3.17 -31.93 -9.39
C ALA A 732 -2.97 -32.48 -7.96
N PHE A 733 -4.05 -32.87 -7.26
CA PHE A 733 -4.05 -33.42 -5.91
C PHE A 733 -3.93 -34.95 -5.89
N ALA A 734 -4.32 -35.65 -6.96
CA ALA A 734 -4.45 -37.11 -6.99
C ALA A 734 -3.09 -37.85 -6.85
N ILE A 735 -2.12 -37.54 -7.72
CA ILE A 735 -0.87 -38.31 -7.82
C ILE A 735 0.17 -37.74 -6.84
N SER A 736 0.52 -38.51 -5.81
CA SER A 736 1.48 -38.08 -4.78
C SER A 736 2.87 -37.73 -5.34
N CYS A 737 3.60 -36.87 -4.62
CA CYS A 737 5.05 -36.67 -4.80
C CYS A 737 5.86 -37.96 -4.58
N ASP A 738 5.30 -38.93 -3.86
CA ASP A 738 5.96 -40.20 -3.60
C ASP A 738 5.88 -41.22 -4.75
N ASP A 739 5.12 -40.91 -5.81
CA ASP A 739 4.97 -41.75 -6.99
C ASP A 739 6.31 -41.98 -7.75
N PRO A 740 6.61 -43.21 -8.24
CA PRO A 740 7.85 -43.50 -8.96
C PRO A 740 8.10 -42.65 -10.22
N GLN A 741 7.05 -42.29 -10.97
CA GLN A 741 7.17 -41.51 -12.21
C GLN A 741 7.46 -40.02 -11.92
N ILE A 742 6.84 -39.50 -10.86
CA ILE A 742 7.15 -38.16 -10.32
C ILE A 742 8.60 -38.14 -9.83
N LYS A 743 8.99 -39.09 -8.97
CA LYS A 743 10.37 -39.20 -8.46
C LYS A 743 11.42 -39.33 -9.56
N ALA A 744 11.16 -40.14 -10.59
CA ALA A 744 12.06 -40.24 -11.74
C ALA A 744 12.24 -38.89 -12.46
N SER A 745 11.15 -38.12 -12.63
CA SER A 745 11.21 -36.82 -13.32
C SER A 745 11.84 -35.71 -12.45
N VAL A 746 11.58 -35.73 -11.15
CA VAL A 746 12.27 -34.87 -10.16
C VAL A 746 13.78 -35.15 -10.19
N SER A 747 14.19 -36.42 -10.08
CA SER A 747 15.60 -36.78 -10.09
C SER A 747 16.28 -36.38 -11.39
N ALA A 748 15.71 -36.68 -12.57
CA ALA A 748 16.29 -36.30 -13.86
C ALA A 748 16.57 -34.79 -14.00
N VAL A 749 15.69 -33.92 -13.47
CA VAL A 749 15.94 -32.47 -13.42
C VAL A 749 17.11 -32.12 -12.50
N LEU A 750 17.17 -32.72 -11.31
CA LEU A 750 18.24 -32.44 -10.34
C LEU A 750 19.60 -33.01 -10.78
N ASP A 751 19.60 -34.16 -11.46
CA ASP A 751 20.78 -34.78 -12.06
C ASP A 751 21.33 -33.89 -13.19
N VAL A 752 20.47 -33.34 -14.06
CA VAL A 752 20.87 -32.29 -15.03
C VAL A 752 21.47 -31.06 -14.34
N CYS A 753 20.90 -30.63 -13.22
CA CYS A 753 21.45 -29.49 -12.46
C CYS A 753 22.83 -29.79 -11.84
N ALA A 754 23.16 -31.07 -11.63
CA ALA A 754 24.49 -31.49 -11.20
C ALA A 754 25.50 -31.60 -12.36
N THR A 755 25.07 -31.79 -13.62
CA THR A 755 25.97 -31.89 -14.79
C THR A 755 26.37 -30.54 -15.39
N ILE A 756 25.54 -29.51 -15.29
CA ILE A 756 25.84 -28.17 -15.85
C ILE A 756 26.70 -27.37 -14.85
N PRO A 757 27.88 -26.83 -15.25
CA PRO A 757 28.71 -25.99 -14.38
C PRO A 757 27.96 -24.74 -13.89
N ARG A 758 28.14 -24.37 -12.62
CA ARG A 758 27.40 -23.27 -11.96
C ARG A 758 27.72 -21.88 -12.54
N ASP A 759 28.91 -21.73 -13.08
CA ASP A 759 29.42 -20.56 -13.79
C ASP A 759 29.00 -20.54 -15.28
N SER A 760 28.41 -21.63 -15.79
CA SER A 760 27.93 -21.69 -17.17
C SER A 760 26.70 -20.80 -17.39
N VAL A 761 26.67 -20.08 -18.51
CA VAL A 761 25.54 -19.23 -18.94
C VAL A 761 24.22 -20.00 -19.10
N PHE A 762 24.29 -21.32 -19.20
CA PHE A 762 23.14 -22.22 -19.23
C PHE A 762 22.50 -22.43 -17.85
N TYR A 763 23.27 -22.38 -16.76
CA TYR A 763 22.82 -22.76 -15.42
C TYR A 763 21.64 -21.90 -14.92
N LYS A 764 21.68 -20.58 -15.16
CA LYS A 764 20.59 -19.64 -14.85
C LYS A 764 19.24 -19.97 -15.52
N ARG A 765 19.21 -20.81 -16.56
CA ARG A 765 17.98 -21.21 -17.27
C ARG A 765 17.30 -22.42 -16.63
N LEU A 766 18.00 -23.16 -15.76
CA LEU A 766 17.46 -24.28 -14.98
C LEU A 766 16.44 -23.83 -13.93
N LEU A 767 16.30 -22.53 -13.67
CA LEU A 767 15.43 -21.96 -12.63
C LEU A 767 13.97 -22.46 -12.70
N PHE A 768 13.40 -22.59 -13.91
CA PHE A 768 12.03 -23.06 -14.08
C PHE A 768 11.89 -24.58 -13.89
N PRO A 769 12.72 -25.45 -14.52
CA PRO A 769 12.76 -26.86 -14.17
C PRO A 769 13.01 -27.12 -12.67
N LEU A 770 13.98 -26.42 -12.06
CA LEU A 770 14.29 -26.49 -10.62
C LEU A 770 13.09 -26.14 -9.75
N PHE A 771 12.32 -25.13 -10.11
CA PHE A 771 11.10 -24.76 -9.39
C PHE A 771 10.06 -25.90 -9.43
N LEU A 772 9.82 -26.51 -10.59
CA LEU A 772 8.85 -27.61 -10.71
C LEU A 772 9.32 -28.89 -10.02
N ALA A 773 10.60 -29.27 -10.17
CA ALA A 773 11.17 -30.40 -9.43
C ALA A 773 11.20 -30.15 -7.91
N GLY A 774 11.46 -28.92 -7.49
CA GLY A 774 11.36 -28.47 -6.10
C GLY A 774 9.93 -28.56 -5.55
N ALA A 775 8.93 -28.17 -6.34
CA ALA A 775 7.52 -28.24 -5.95
C ALA A 775 7.02 -29.69 -5.80
N ASP A 776 7.56 -30.65 -6.57
CA ASP A 776 7.13 -32.05 -6.55
C ASP A 776 8.03 -33.02 -5.76
N THR A 777 9.13 -32.56 -5.14
CA THR A 777 9.93 -33.41 -4.22
C THR A 777 9.39 -33.46 -2.78
N CYS A 778 9.56 -34.62 -2.13
CA CYS A 778 9.38 -34.83 -0.69
C CYS A 778 10.70 -35.08 0.08
N SER A 779 11.83 -35.27 -0.61
CA SER A 779 13.09 -35.67 0.02
C SER A 779 13.82 -34.45 0.63
N PRO A 780 14.15 -34.44 1.95
CA PRO A 780 14.83 -33.30 2.57
C PRO A 780 16.14 -32.91 1.89
N HIS A 781 16.89 -33.89 1.36
CA HIS A 781 18.13 -33.66 0.63
C HIS A 781 17.88 -32.98 -0.73
N GLN A 782 16.84 -33.40 -1.47
CA GLN A 782 16.46 -32.77 -2.73
C GLN A 782 15.85 -31.38 -2.53
N ILE A 783 15.06 -31.19 -1.47
CA ILE A 783 14.53 -29.88 -1.05
C ILE A 783 15.68 -28.90 -0.78
N HIS A 784 16.68 -29.33 0.00
CA HIS A 784 17.85 -28.49 0.30
C HIS A 784 18.69 -28.20 -0.95
N TYR A 785 18.95 -29.21 -1.79
CA TYR A 785 19.70 -29.07 -3.03
C TYR A 785 19.00 -28.13 -4.02
N ALA A 786 17.69 -28.30 -4.27
CA ALA A 786 16.92 -27.41 -5.14
C ALA A 786 16.87 -25.97 -4.60
N SER A 787 16.68 -25.79 -3.28
CA SER A 787 16.72 -24.46 -2.63
C SER A 787 18.07 -23.78 -2.84
N TRP A 788 19.16 -24.53 -2.69
CA TRP A 788 20.51 -24.03 -2.87
C TRP A 788 20.78 -23.68 -4.35
N CYS A 789 20.46 -24.57 -5.30
CA CYS A 789 20.59 -24.29 -6.74
C CYS A 789 19.82 -23.03 -7.16
N ILE A 790 18.60 -22.83 -6.65
CA ILE A 790 17.80 -21.61 -6.90
C ILE A 790 18.49 -20.37 -6.32
N ASN A 791 19.03 -20.45 -5.10
CA ASN A 791 19.75 -19.33 -4.47
C ASN A 791 21.06 -18.98 -5.20
N GLU A 792 21.80 -19.95 -5.72
CA GLU A 792 22.98 -19.71 -6.57
C GLU A 792 22.60 -18.97 -7.87
N ILE A 793 21.45 -19.32 -8.49
CA ILE A 793 20.93 -18.58 -9.65
C ILE A 793 20.53 -17.15 -9.24
N LYS A 794 19.83 -16.95 -8.12
CA LYS A 794 19.48 -15.61 -7.63
C LYS A 794 20.71 -14.75 -7.35
N HIS A 795 21.74 -15.32 -6.72
CA HIS A 795 23.00 -14.65 -6.41
C HIS A 795 23.80 -14.27 -7.68
N SER A 796 23.97 -15.20 -8.61
CA SER A 796 24.70 -14.96 -9.87
C SER A 796 23.97 -14.04 -10.85
N THR A 797 22.64 -13.92 -10.75
CA THR A 797 21.84 -13.10 -11.67
C THR A 797 21.40 -11.74 -11.11
N GLY A 798 21.33 -11.57 -9.80
CA GLY A 798 20.86 -10.31 -9.16
C GLY A 798 19.36 -10.26 -8.85
N PHE A 799 18.57 -11.23 -9.33
CA PHE A 799 17.12 -11.30 -9.10
C PHE A 799 16.79 -11.87 -7.71
N GLN A 800 17.04 -11.08 -6.66
CA GLN A 800 17.03 -11.55 -5.27
C GLN A 800 15.64 -11.80 -4.63
N HIS A 801 14.53 -11.50 -5.32
CA HIS A 801 13.20 -11.50 -4.70
C HIS A 801 12.80 -12.87 -4.08
N PRO A 802 12.23 -12.93 -2.86
CA PRO A 802 12.00 -14.18 -2.14
C PRO A 802 10.77 -14.99 -2.60
N ALA A 803 9.87 -14.43 -3.40
CA ALA A 803 8.57 -15.02 -3.77
C ALA A 803 8.63 -16.52 -4.18
N MET A 804 9.57 -16.91 -5.06
CA MET A 804 9.72 -18.31 -5.51
C MET A 804 10.12 -19.26 -4.36
N THR A 805 11.07 -18.83 -3.53
CA THR A 805 11.55 -19.61 -2.37
C THR A 805 10.51 -19.69 -1.25
N GLU A 806 9.70 -18.63 -1.06
CA GLU A 806 8.54 -18.65 -0.15
C GLU A 806 7.44 -19.60 -0.64
N LEU A 807 7.14 -19.57 -1.94
CA LEU A 807 6.14 -20.41 -2.58
C LEU A 807 6.48 -21.91 -2.42
N LEU A 808 7.73 -22.29 -2.68
CA LEU A 808 8.22 -23.64 -2.39
C LEU A 808 8.18 -23.97 -0.89
N THR A 809 8.57 -23.04 -0.02
CA THR A 809 8.50 -23.22 1.43
C THR A 809 7.07 -23.46 1.92
N LYS A 810 6.06 -22.78 1.36
CA LYS A 810 4.64 -23.02 1.67
C LYS A 810 4.21 -24.45 1.28
N VAL A 811 4.62 -24.93 0.09
CA VAL A 811 4.38 -26.31 -0.36
C VAL A 811 5.05 -27.33 0.56
N TRP A 812 6.33 -27.15 0.89
CA TRP A 812 7.06 -28.07 1.78
C TRP A 812 6.57 -28.02 3.23
N ASN A 813 5.97 -26.92 3.67
CA ASN A 813 5.34 -26.83 4.99
C ASN A 813 4.02 -27.60 5.02
N GLU A 814 3.09 -27.32 4.10
CA GLU A 814 1.80 -28.01 4.03
C GLU A 814 1.97 -29.50 3.73
N ARG A 815 2.97 -29.91 2.93
CA ARG A 815 3.30 -31.33 2.68
C ARG A 815 3.88 -32.02 3.92
N ARG A 816 4.60 -31.32 4.81
CA ARG A 816 5.14 -31.87 6.07
C ARG A 816 4.08 -32.00 7.17
N THR A 817 3.14 -31.08 7.27
CA THR A 817 2.08 -31.10 8.29
C THR A 817 0.81 -31.82 7.84
N ASN A 818 0.57 -31.88 6.52
CA ASN A 818 -0.61 -32.40 5.83
C ASN A 818 -1.96 -32.25 6.59
N PRO A 819 -2.33 -31.03 7.02
CA PRO A 819 -3.49 -30.81 7.89
C PRO A 819 -4.83 -31.06 7.18
N ARG A 820 -4.80 -31.23 5.84
CA ARG A 820 -5.97 -31.46 4.98
C ARG A 820 -6.09 -32.91 4.49
N GLY A 821 -5.11 -33.77 4.76
CA GLY A 821 -5.09 -35.15 4.29
C GLY A 821 -5.00 -35.29 2.76
N TRP A 822 -4.35 -34.34 2.08
CA TRP A 822 -4.19 -34.34 0.63
C TRP A 822 -3.14 -35.37 0.17
N SER A 823 -3.35 -36.01 -0.98
CA SER A 823 -2.40 -37.00 -1.55
C SER A 823 -1.19 -36.32 -2.22
N ASN A 824 -1.41 -35.15 -2.81
CA ASN A 824 -0.38 -34.19 -3.21
C ASN A 824 -0.77 -32.76 -2.78
N VAL A 825 0.24 -31.90 -2.63
CA VAL A 825 0.11 -30.48 -2.32
C VAL A 825 0.49 -29.69 -3.59
N PRO A 826 -0.47 -29.15 -4.36
CA PRO A 826 -0.15 -28.39 -5.57
C PRO A 826 0.40 -27.01 -5.21
N TRP A 827 1.53 -26.62 -5.81
CA TRP A 827 2.07 -25.26 -5.65
C TRP A 827 1.10 -24.17 -6.11
N MET A 828 0.21 -24.52 -7.05
CA MET A 828 -0.82 -23.63 -7.60
C MET A 828 -1.83 -23.11 -6.56
N GLU A 829 -2.07 -23.86 -5.48
CA GLU A 829 -2.94 -23.44 -4.38
C GLU A 829 -2.42 -22.19 -3.64
N PHE A 830 -1.11 -21.98 -3.66
CA PHE A 830 -0.43 -20.86 -3.00
C PHE A 830 -0.14 -19.68 -3.95
N ASN A 831 -0.48 -19.80 -5.24
CA ASN A 831 -0.47 -18.68 -6.20
C ASN A 831 -1.65 -17.73 -5.99
N PHE A 832 -2.68 -18.12 -5.22
CA PHE A 832 -3.86 -17.30 -5.02
C PHE A 832 -3.63 -16.21 -3.97
N PHE A 833 -4.02 -14.98 -4.32
CA PHE A 833 -4.17 -13.81 -3.45
C PHE A 833 -5.30 -14.00 -2.41
N LEU A 834 -5.21 -15.05 -1.59
CA LEU A 834 -6.23 -15.38 -0.60
C LEU A 834 -6.25 -14.35 0.55
N ASP A 835 -5.17 -13.63 0.81
CA ASP A 835 -5.18 -12.50 1.75
C ASP A 835 -5.85 -11.22 1.19
N LEU A 836 -6.26 -11.24 -0.08
CA LEU A 836 -7.12 -10.22 -0.72
C LEU A 836 -8.55 -10.73 -0.98
N PHE A 837 -8.86 -11.99 -0.66
CA PHE A 837 -10.20 -12.60 -0.84
C PHE A 837 -10.71 -13.45 0.35
N ARG A 838 -9.96 -13.61 1.45
CA ARG A 838 -10.41 -14.27 2.70
C ARG A 838 -10.76 -13.31 3.84
N ALA A 839 -10.78 -12.01 3.59
CA ALA A 839 -11.33 -11.00 4.51
C ALA A 839 -12.87 -11.07 4.64
N SER A 840 -13.48 -12.26 4.52
CA SER A 840 -14.93 -12.46 4.40
C SER A 840 -15.41 -13.90 4.72
N SER A 841 -14.74 -14.68 5.58
CA SER A 841 -15.28 -15.98 6.02
C SER A 841 -14.85 -16.47 7.41
N LEU A 842 -15.82 -16.74 8.29
CA LEU A 842 -15.75 -17.58 9.50
C LEU A 842 -17.14 -18.26 9.69
N PRO A 843 -17.26 -19.50 10.23
CA PRO A 843 -16.90 -20.68 9.42
C PRO A 843 -17.92 -21.86 9.43
N THR A 844 -17.83 -22.70 8.39
CA THR A 844 -18.05 -24.17 8.36
C THR A 844 -19.37 -24.81 8.85
N CYS A 845 -20.00 -25.59 7.94
CA CYS A 845 -20.60 -26.91 8.25
C CYS A 845 -20.37 -27.88 7.05
N ILE A 846 -20.15 -29.17 7.34
CA ILE A 846 -19.51 -30.21 6.50
C ILE A 846 -20.01 -31.60 7.01
N PRO A 847 -20.16 -32.71 6.23
CA PRO A 847 -19.91 -32.97 4.79
C PRO A 847 -21.15 -33.58 4.05
N LEU A 848 -20.91 -34.35 2.96
CA LEU A 848 -21.76 -35.43 2.39
C LEU A 848 -23.06 -35.06 1.64
N LEU A 849 -23.07 -35.26 0.30
CA LEU A 849 -23.82 -36.37 -0.34
C LEU A 849 -23.60 -36.42 -1.88
N LEU A 850 -22.80 -37.38 -2.35
CA LEU A 850 -22.82 -37.89 -3.73
C LEU A 850 -23.18 -39.39 -3.76
N THR A 851 -24.30 -39.74 -3.11
CA THR A 851 -25.02 -41.01 -3.36
C THR A 851 -26.51 -40.72 -3.40
N GLY A 852 -27.19 -41.10 -4.49
CA GLY A 852 -28.58 -40.71 -4.72
C GLY A 852 -29.62 -41.69 -4.16
N ARG A 853 -30.74 -41.17 -3.63
CA ARG A 853 -32.05 -41.85 -3.56
C ARG A 853 -33.20 -40.83 -3.41
N ARG A 854 -34.44 -41.32 -3.48
CA ARG A 854 -35.67 -40.54 -3.78
C ARG A 854 -36.41 -40.01 -2.54
N SER A 855 -37.10 -38.87 -2.70
CA SER A 855 -38.36 -38.46 -2.01
C SER A 855 -38.29 -38.25 -0.47
N THR A 856 -39.16 -37.52 0.22
CA THR A 856 -40.54 -37.01 -0.04
C THR A 856 -40.79 -35.59 0.53
N SER A 857 -41.91 -34.99 0.13
CA SER A 857 -42.58 -33.78 0.67
C SER A 857 -42.61 -33.57 2.20
N GLY A 858 -42.65 -32.29 2.63
CA GLY A 858 -43.18 -31.88 3.95
C GLY A 858 -42.65 -30.52 4.47
N PRO A 859 -43.49 -29.53 4.83
CA PRO A 859 -43.04 -28.20 5.30
C PRO A 859 -43.18 -27.98 6.81
N LEU A 860 -42.44 -27.01 7.36
CA LEU A 860 -42.91 -26.22 8.51
C LEU A 860 -42.16 -24.88 8.65
N SER A 861 -42.92 -23.81 8.85
CA SER A 861 -42.45 -22.44 9.08
C SER A 861 -42.67 -22.03 10.54
N SER A 862 -41.64 -21.56 11.25
CA SER A 862 -41.75 -20.47 12.26
C SER A 862 -40.44 -20.30 13.04
N PHE A 863 -39.77 -19.15 12.92
CA PHE A 863 -39.50 -18.19 14.02
C PHE A 863 -38.68 -17.00 13.50
N LEU A 864 -39.31 -15.84 13.33
CA LEU A 864 -38.67 -14.57 13.00
C LEU A 864 -38.79 -13.64 14.21
N GLY A 865 -37.65 -13.18 14.76
CA GLY A 865 -37.59 -12.68 16.14
C GLY A 865 -36.52 -11.62 16.44
N ARG A 866 -36.31 -10.67 15.51
CA ARG A 866 -35.64 -9.35 15.71
C ARG A 866 -34.50 -9.25 16.74
N ILE A 867 -33.26 -9.19 16.24
CA ILE A 867 -32.39 -8.01 16.49
C ILE A 867 -31.78 -7.63 15.13
N THR A 868 -31.91 -6.37 14.72
CA THR A 868 -31.39 -5.86 13.43
C THR A 868 -30.01 -5.24 13.58
N CYS A 869 -29.18 -5.36 12.55
CA CYS A 869 -27.90 -4.67 12.44
C CYS A 869 -27.97 -3.70 11.27
N ASP A 870 -27.79 -2.39 11.54
CA ASP A 870 -28.06 -1.32 10.57
C ASP A 870 -26.90 -1.13 9.56
N THR A 871 -26.65 -2.18 8.77
CA THR A 871 -25.88 -2.08 7.52
C THR A 871 -26.85 -2.27 6.36
N VAL A 872 -27.26 -1.16 5.73
CA VAL A 872 -28.24 -1.14 4.64
C VAL A 872 -27.74 -1.97 3.44
N HIS A 873 -28.14 -3.24 3.42
CA HIS A 873 -28.27 -3.99 2.19
C HIS A 873 -29.57 -3.52 1.54
N ASN A 874 -29.46 -2.70 0.49
CA ASN A 874 -30.58 -2.42 -0.39
C ASN A 874 -30.93 -3.72 -1.13
N MET A 875 -31.77 -4.55 -0.51
CA MET A 875 -32.42 -5.71 -1.13
C MET A 875 -33.55 -5.21 -2.02
N ALA A 876 -33.65 -5.75 -3.23
CA ALA A 876 -34.65 -5.35 -4.21
C ALA A 876 -36.08 -5.32 -3.62
N ALA A 877 -36.84 -4.29 -3.98
CA ALA A 877 -38.19 -4.07 -3.50
C ALA A 877 -39.14 -5.20 -3.91
N GLN A 878 -40.10 -5.53 -3.03
CA GLN A 878 -41.12 -6.56 -3.27
C GLN A 878 -42.42 -5.99 -3.84
N GLU A 879 -42.60 -4.67 -3.78
CA GLU A 879 -43.80 -3.94 -4.22
C GLU A 879 -43.41 -2.72 -5.06
N LYS A 880 -44.34 -2.22 -5.88
CA LYS A 880 -44.10 -1.05 -6.75
C LYS A 880 -44.09 0.25 -5.95
N ASN A 881 -43.16 1.14 -6.25
CA ASN A 881 -43.06 2.45 -5.59
C ASN A 881 -43.94 3.47 -6.33
N GLN A 882 -45.13 3.72 -5.78
CA GLN A 882 -46.11 4.64 -6.34
C GLN A 882 -45.55 6.07 -6.57
N ALA A 883 -44.63 6.55 -5.72
CA ALA A 883 -44.04 7.89 -5.89
C ALA A 883 -43.11 7.97 -7.11
N GLU A 884 -42.35 6.92 -7.41
CA GLU A 884 -41.50 6.88 -8.62
C GLU A 884 -42.33 6.63 -9.88
N LEU A 885 -43.42 5.84 -9.80
CA LEU A 885 -44.41 5.75 -10.90
C LEU A 885 -45.02 7.12 -11.22
N GLU A 886 -45.40 7.89 -10.20
CA GLU A 886 -45.96 9.25 -10.36
C GLU A 886 -44.94 10.27 -10.85
N LYS A 887 -43.64 10.09 -10.62
CA LYS A 887 -42.58 10.85 -11.29
C LYS A 887 -42.44 10.45 -12.76
N ALA A 888 -42.28 9.16 -13.04
CA ALA A 888 -42.10 8.66 -14.41
C ALA A 888 -43.29 8.97 -15.34
N SER A 889 -44.52 9.05 -14.80
CA SER A 889 -45.70 9.50 -15.56
C SER A 889 -45.62 10.94 -16.10
N ARG A 890 -44.65 11.74 -15.64
CA ARG A 890 -44.39 13.12 -16.08
C ARG A 890 -43.15 13.26 -16.97
N LEU A 891 -42.38 12.18 -17.19
CA LEU A 891 -41.16 12.21 -18.01
C LEU A 891 -41.47 11.82 -19.46
N ALA A 892 -40.82 12.50 -20.41
CA ALA A 892 -40.98 12.25 -21.84
C ALA A 892 -40.38 10.90 -22.26
N ASN A 893 -40.93 10.30 -23.32
CA ASN A 893 -40.38 9.13 -24.02
C ASN A 893 -40.21 7.83 -23.19
N VAL A 894 -40.80 7.76 -21.99
CA VAL A 894 -40.68 6.61 -21.07
C VAL A 894 -41.19 5.29 -21.66
N PRO A 895 -40.44 4.17 -21.57
CA PRO A 895 -40.80 2.87 -22.17
C PRO A 895 -41.83 2.07 -21.34
N HIS A 896 -42.92 2.70 -20.88
CA HIS A 896 -43.95 2.14 -19.97
C HIS A 896 -44.33 0.67 -20.24
N CYS A 897 -44.01 -0.22 -19.30
CA CYS A 897 -44.40 -1.63 -19.25
C CYS A 897 -44.14 -2.20 -17.85
N GLU A 898 -44.64 -3.40 -17.55
CA GLU A 898 -44.51 -3.99 -16.20
C GLU A 898 -43.05 -4.09 -15.73
N GLN A 899 -42.11 -4.50 -16.58
CA GLN A 899 -40.69 -4.57 -16.21
C GLN A 899 -40.07 -3.18 -16.00
N TYR A 900 -40.48 -2.16 -16.76
CA TYR A 900 -40.07 -0.78 -16.52
C TYR A 900 -40.61 -0.26 -15.18
N GLU A 901 -41.88 -0.54 -14.86
CA GLU A 901 -42.50 -0.15 -13.58
C GLU A 901 -41.81 -0.82 -12.38
N ARG A 902 -41.38 -2.08 -12.53
CA ARG A 902 -40.57 -2.82 -11.55
C ARG A 902 -39.18 -2.20 -11.40
N MET A 903 -38.52 -1.95 -12.53
CA MET A 903 -37.19 -1.35 -12.65
C MET A 903 -37.08 -0.02 -11.87
N ILE A 904 -37.95 0.97 -12.16
CA ILE A 904 -37.91 2.26 -11.45
C ILE A 904 -38.41 2.19 -10.00
N SER A 905 -39.11 1.12 -9.63
CA SER A 905 -39.52 0.84 -8.24
C SER A 905 -38.41 0.20 -7.40
N GLY A 906 -37.27 -0.15 -8.02
CA GLY A 906 -36.22 -0.94 -7.38
C GLY A 906 -36.57 -2.39 -7.11
N MET A 907 -37.60 -2.91 -7.78
CA MET A 907 -37.90 -4.34 -7.78
C MET A 907 -36.97 -5.06 -8.78
N LEU A 908 -36.80 -6.38 -8.60
CA LEU A 908 -36.12 -7.21 -9.60
C LEU A 908 -36.85 -7.16 -10.94
N TYR A 909 -36.12 -6.84 -12.02
CA TYR A 909 -36.63 -6.78 -13.40
C TYR A 909 -35.72 -7.52 -14.39
N ASP A 910 -36.30 -7.91 -15.52
CA ASP A 910 -35.60 -8.44 -16.69
C ASP A 910 -35.22 -7.28 -17.63
N SER A 911 -33.93 -6.97 -17.76
CA SER A 911 -33.45 -5.86 -18.59
C SER A 911 -33.40 -6.18 -20.09
N LEU A 912 -33.50 -7.46 -20.46
CA LEU A 912 -33.37 -7.92 -21.84
C LEU A 912 -34.68 -7.84 -22.64
N ILE A 913 -35.82 -7.63 -21.98
CA ILE A 913 -37.12 -7.58 -22.69
C ILE A 913 -37.09 -6.58 -23.87
N PRO A 914 -37.75 -6.89 -25.00
CA PRO A 914 -37.60 -6.09 -26.23
C PRO A 914 -37.89 -4.60 -26.07
N LYS A 915 -38.78 -4.19 -25.16
CA LYS A 915 -39.11 -2.78 -24.95
C LYS A 915 -37.98 -2.01 -24.24
N LEU A 916 -37.32 -2.61 -23.25
CA LEU A 916 -36.16 -2.01 -22.57
C LEU A 916 -34.92 -2.06 -23.47
N THR A 917 -34.66 -3.19 -24.13
CA THR A 917 -33.58 -3.32 -25.11
C THR A 917 -33.70 -2.29 -26.25
N ASN A 918 -34.88 -2.08 -26.82
CA ASN A 918 -35.10 -1.06 -27.85
C ASN A 918 -34.93 0.37 -27.31
N ALA A 919 -35.32 0.64 -26.06
CA ALA A 919 -35.09 1.94 -25.43
C ALA A 919 -33.58 2.24 -25.29
N ARG A 920 -32.78 1.28 -24.81
CA ARG A 920 -31.31 1.42 -24.74
C ARG A 920 -30.65 1.60 -26.11
N LEU A 921 -31.20 0.98 -27.16
CA LEU A 921 -30.72 1.19 -28.54
C LEU A 921 -31.07 2.59 -29.07
N ALA A 922 -32.26 3.11 -28.77
CA ALA A 922 -32.64 4.49 -29.11
C ALA A 922 -31.78 5.52 -28.36
N ALA A 923 -31.52 5.29 -27.07
CA ALA A 923 -30.63 6.09 -26.22
C ALA A 923 -29.24 6.20 -26.85
N ARG A 924 -28.62 5.05 -27.17
CA ARG A 924 -27.29 4.97 -27.79
C ARG A 924 -27.21 5.69 -29.14
N LYS A 925 -28.29 5.65 -29.94
CA LYS A 925 -28.37 6.40 -31.20
C LYS A 925 -28.37 7.91 -30.95
N ALA A 926 -29.29 8.43 -30.13
CA ALA A 926 -29.40 9.86 -29.87
C ALA A 926 -28.16 10.43 -29.15
N MET A 927 -27.59 9.64 -28.23
CA MET A 927 -26.31 9.90 -27.56
C MET A 927 -25.14 9.97 -28.56
N ASN A 928 -25.08 9.08 -29.55
CA ASN A 928 -24.07 9.16 -30.61
C ASN A 928 -24.24 10.44 -31.44
N GLU A 929 -25.46 10.73 -31.90
CA GLU A 929 -25.78 11.94 -32.65
C GLU A 929 -25.41 13.21 -31.86
N TYR A 930 -25.70 13.27 -30.56
CA TYR A 930 -25.27 14.37 -29.67
C TYR A 930 -23.75 14.50 -29.57
N ASN A 931 -23.04 13.37 -29.45
CA ASN A 931 -21.59 13.36 -29.26
C ASN A 931 -20.79 13.67 -30.53
N THR A 932 -21.34 13.39 -31.72
CA THR A 932 -20.68 13.64 -33.00
C THR A 932 -21.18 14.89 -33.74
N TRP A 933 -22.24 15.56 -33.27
CA TRP A 933 -22.77 16.74 -33.93
C TRP A 933 -21.93 18.00 -33.69
N PHE A 934 -21.66 18.71 -34.78
CA PHE A 934 -20.95 19.98 -34.83
C PHE A 934 -21.53 20.82 -35.99
N PRO A 935 -21.74 22.14 -35.84
CA PRO A 935 -22.23 22.98 -36.92
C PRO A 935 -21.11 23.44 -37.86
N GLU A 936 -21.48 23.82 -39.08
CA GLU A 936 -20.60 24.39 -40.11
C GLU A 936 -21.12 25.77 -40.55
N GLY A 937 -20.24 26.61 -41.11
CA GLY A 937 -20.60 27.93 -41.63
C GLY A 937 -21.07 28.91 -40.53
N ASP A 938 -22.06 29.75 -40.85
CA ASP A 938 -22.55 30.82 -39.96
C ASP A 938 -23.19 30.30 -38.66
N ASP A 939 -23.60 29.02 -38.62
CA ASP A 939 -24.09 28.34 -37.41
C ASP A 939 -22.98 27.96 -36.41
N PHE A 940 -21.69 28.17 -36.76
CA PHE A 940 -20.57 27.99 -35.84
C PHE A 940 -20.46 29.15 -34.84
N ASN A 941 -21.43 29.24 -33.93
CA ASN A 941 -21.45 30.20 -32.83
C ASN A 941 -22.02 29.56 -31.55
N ILE A 942 -21.65 30.09 -30.38
CA ILE A 942 -21.97 29.49 -29.06
C ILE A 942 -23.48 29.45 -28.81
N GLU A 943 -24.24 30.45 -29.27
CA GLU A 943 -25.69 30.54 -29.09
C GLU A 943 -26.41 29.41 -29.84
N ASN A 944 -26.12 29.23 -31.14
CA ASN A 944 -26.71 28.17 -31.95
C ASN A 944 -26.25 26.78 -31.50
N ILE A 945 -24.98 26.61 -31.09
CA ILE A 945 -24.49 25.34 -30.51
C ILE A 945 -25.25 24.99 -29.23
N THR A 946 -25.39 25.94 -28.30
CA THR A 946 -26.05 25.74 -27.00
C THR A 946 -27.53 25.43 -27.18
N LYS A 947 -28.23 26.24 -27.97
CA LYS A 947 -29.64 26.05 -28.32
C LYS A 947 -29.87 24.69 -28.97
N ARG A 948 -29.07 24.32 -29.97
CA ARG A 948 -29.24 23.05 -30.69
C ARG A 948 -28.93 21.83 -29.81
N ARG A 949 -27.91 21.92 -28.94
CA ARG A 949 -27.65 20.87 -27.94
C ARG A 949 -28.81 20.73 -26.96
N ALA A 950 -29.40 21.82 -26.47
CA ALA A 950 -30.58 21.77 -25.60
C ALA A 950 -31.81 21.14 -26.29
N GLU A 951 -32.07 21.46 -27.57
CA GLU A 951 -33.09 20.78 -28.39
C GLU A 951 -32.82 19.27 -28.51
N MET A 952 -31.56 18.88 -28.71
CA MET A 952 -31.17 17.47 -28.82
C MET A 952 -31.34 16.73 -27.49
N LEU A 953 -30.93 17.30 -26.36
CA LEU A 953 -31.15 16.70 -25.03
C LEU A 953 -32.65 16.48 -24.75
N LYS A 954 -33.50 17.48 -25.08
CA LYS A 954 -34.96 17.38 -24.98
C LYS A 954 -35.59 16.27 -25.84
N SER A 955 -34.89 15.79 -26.86
CA SER A 955 -35.41 14.71 -27.72
C SER A 955 -35.27 13.30 -27.12
N PHE A 956 -34.39 13.09 -26.12
CA PHE A 956 -34.13 11.76 -25.55
C PHE A 956 -34.00 11.70 -24.02
N LEU A 957 -33.85 12.82 -23.31
CA LEU A 957 -33.95 12.85 -21.84
C LEU A 957 -35.41 12.99 -21.38
N GLY A 958 -35.67 12.63 -20.12
CA GLY A 958 -37.02 12.61 -19.54
C GLY A 958 -37.59 14.00 -19.25
N HIS A 959 -36.76 14.91 -18.72
CA HIS A 959 -37.10 16.32 -18.54
C HIS A 959 -35.85 17.20 -18.60
N VAL A 960 -35.95 18.36 -19.25
CA VAL A 960 -34.89 19.36 -19.37
C VAL A 960 -35.53 20.75 -19.41
N GLU A 961 -35.15 21.63 -18.49
CA GLU A 961 -35.69 22.99 -18.42
C GLU A 961 -35.34 23.88 -19.63
N ASP A 962 -36.08 24.99 -19.78
CA ASP A 962 -35.87 26.03 -20.81
C ASP A 962 -34.92 27.16 -20.34
N ASP A 963 -33.85 26.81 -19.61
CA ASP A 963 -32.91 27.78 -19.01
C ASP A 963 -31.49 27.18 -18.91
N GLU A 964 -30.57 27.66 -19.76
CA GLU A 964 -29.11 27.42 -19.76
C GLU A 964 -28.62 25.99 -19.42
N VAL A 965 -29.23 24.95 -20.01
CA VAL A 965 -28.77 23.55 -19.85
C VAL A 965 -27.69 23.18 -20.88
N PHE A 966 -26.53 22.71 -20.43
CA PHE A 966 -25.43 22.29 -21.30
C PHE A 966 -24.65 21.07 -20.77
N ILE A 967 -24.31 20.14 -21.67
CA ILE A 967 -23.49 18.95 -21.37
C ILE A 967 -22.38 18.83 -22.42
N GLU A 968 -21.13 18.73 -21.98
CA GLU A 968 -19.98 18.55 -22.87
C GLU A 968 -19.86 17.12 -23.39
N PRO A 969 -19.81 16.90 -24.72
CA PRO A 969 -19.60 15.58 -25.29
C PRO A 969 -18.14 15.11 -25.08
N PRO A 970 -17.88 13.83 -24.78
CA PRO A 970 -18.84 12.73 -24.81
C PRO A 970 -19.71 12.64 -23.56
N PHE A 971 -21.03 12.61 -23.75
CA PHE A 971 -22.03 12.26 -22.75
C PHE A 971 -22.44 10.78 -22.93
N ARG A 972 -22.74 10.06 -21.85
CA ARG A 972 -23.31 8.70 -21.91
C ARG A 972 -24.50 8.53 -20.98
N VAL A 973 -25.53 7.87 -21.49
CA VAL A 973 -26.74 7.48 -20.75
C VAL A 973 -27.19 6.06 -21.16
N ASP A 974 -27.85 5.31 -20.28
CA ASP A 974 -28.32 3.94 -20.61
C ASP A 974 -29.70 3.95 -21.29
N TYR A 975 -30.67 4.69 -20.73
CA TYR A 975 -32.01 4.87 -21.29
C TYR A 975 -32.27 6.30 -21.78
N GLY A 976 -32.06 7.32 -20.95
CA GLY A 976 -32.36 8.73 -21.24
C GLY A 976 -33.65 9.25 -20.56
N PRO A 977 -34.84 8.67 -20.83
CA PRO A 977 -36.13 9.09 -20.27
C PRO A 977 -36.23 9.13 -18.74
N ASN A 978 -35.28 8.57 -17.99
CA ASN A 978 -35.36 8.53 -16.53
C ASN A 978 -34.55 9.65 -15.87
N MET A 979 -33.83 10.45 -16.67
CA MET A 979 -33.06 11.61 -16.22
C MET A 979 -33.88 12.91 -16.35
N SER A 980 -33.91 13.69 -15.28
CA SER A 980 -34.57 15.00 -15.17
C SER A 980 -33.54 16.06 -14.74
N VAL A 981 -33.51 17.19 -15.46
CA VAL A 981 -32.49 18.24 -15.33
C VAL A 981 -33.11 19.62 -15.16
N GLY A 982 -32.79 20.29 -14.05
CA GLY A 982 -33.17 21.67 -13.73
C GLY A 982 -32.43 22.75 -14.53
N LYS A 983 -32.68 24.00 -14.14
CA LYS A 983 -32.21 25.23 -14.82
C LYS A 983 -30.73 25.49 -14.58
N ARG A 984 -30.04 26.11 -15.55
CA ARG A 984 -28.61 26.49 -15.47
C ARG A 984 -27.72 25.30 -15.07
N PHE A 985 -28.00 24.14 -15.64
CA PHE A 985 -27.24 22.91 -15.40
C PHE A 985 -26.03 22.84 -16.33
N TYR A 986 -24.84 22.62 -15.77
CA TYR A 986 -23.62 22.39 -16.53
C TYR A 986 -22.98 21.05 -16.17
N ALA A 987 -22.68 20.24 -17.19
CA ALA A 987 -21.83 19.06 -17.04
C ALA A 987 -20.63 19.09 -17.99
N ASN A 988 -19.44 18.88 -17.43
CA ASN A 988 -18.18 18.81 -18.15
C ASN A 988 -17.95 17.40 -18.77
N PHE A 989 -16.84 17.24 -19.50
CA PHE A 989 -16.59 16.09 -20.39
C PHE A 989 -16.74 14.71 -19.71
N ASN A 990 -17.23 13.73 -20.45
CA ASN A 990 -17.22 12.31 -20.06
C ASN A 990 -18.20 11.95 -18.91
N LEU A 991 -19.26 12.75 -18.69
CA LEU A 991 -20.37 12.38 -17.80
C LEU A 991 -21.03 11.07 -18.27
N THR A 992 -21.20 10.12 -17.34
CA THR A 992 -21.86 8.83 -17.58
C THR A 992 -22.97 8.60 -16.55
N VAL A 993 -24.20 8.38 -17.02
CA VAL A 993 -25.40 8.18 -16.19
C VAL A 993 -26.05 6.83 -16.51
N LEU A 994 -26.03 5.89 -15.57
CA LEU A 994 -26.83 4.67 -15.66
C LEU A 994 -28.17 4.92 -14.97
N ASP A 995 -29.15 5.36 -15.75
CA ASP A 995 -30.49 5.81 -15.33
C ASP A 995 -31.52 4.66 -15.33
N SER A 996 -31.14 3.48 -14.87
CA SER A 996 -32.05 2.34 -14.66
C SER A 996 -33.11 2.60 -13.56
N ALA A 997 -32.98 3.65 -12.76
CA ALA A 997 -34.06 4.31 -12.02
C ALA A 997 -33.96 5.83 -12.19
N ILE A 998 -34.91 6.57 -11.61
CA ILE A 998 -35.05 8.01 -11.85
C ILE A 998 -33.84 8.78 -11.27
N VAL A 999 -33.22 9.62 -12.10
CA VAL A 999 -32.15 10.55 -11.72
C VAL A 999 -32.70 11.97 -11.78
N THR A 1000 -32.84 12.62 -10.62
CA THR A 1000 -33.31 14.01 -10.52
C THR A 1000 -32.13 14.93 -10.21
N ILE A 1001 -31.91 15.94 -11.04
CA ILE A 1001 -30.90 16.98 -10.82
C ILE A 1001 -31.59 18.34 -10.76
N GLY A 1002 -31.39 19.08 -9.67
CA GLY A 1002 -31.98 20.39 -9.42
C GLY A 1002 -31.33 21.55 -10.20
N ASP A 1003 -31.71 22.77 -9.83
CA ASP A 1003 -31.24 24.00 -10.49
C ASP A 1003 -29.80 24.36 -10.08
N ARG A 1004 -29.07 25.05 -10.97
CA ARG A 1004 -27.73 25.62 -10.74
C ARG A 1004 -26.67 24.56 -10.36
N VAL A 1005 -26.91 23.29 -10.70
CA VAL A 1005 -25.98 22.19 -10.44
C VAL A 1005 -24.87 22.16 -11.49
N MET A 1006 -23.63 22.02 -11.04
CA MET A 1006 -22.43 21.91 -11.87
C MET A 1006 -21.72 20.58 -11.63
N ILE A 1007 -21.34 19.88 -12.70
CA ILE A 1007 -20.68 18.57 -12.67
C ILE A 1007 -19.34 18.62 -13.42
N GLY A 1008 -18.26 18.23 -12.75
CA GLY A 1008 -16.91 18.12 -13.31
C GLY A 1008 -16.71 16.88 -14.20
N PRO A 1009 -15.53 16.75 -14.85
CA PRO A 1009 -15.31 15.73 -15.86
C PRO A 1009 -15.20 14.31 -15.29
N ASN A 1010 -15.55 13.30 -16.09
CA ASN A 1010 -15.46 11.87 -15.74
C ASN A 1010 -16.33 11.46 -14.53
N VAL A 1011 -17.47 12.13 -14.29
CA VAL A 1011 -18.39 11.76 -13.21
C VAL A 1011 -19.29 10.61 -13.65
N MET A 1012 -19.52 9.65 -12.74
CA MET A 1012 -20.41 8.52 -12.92
C MET A 1012 -21.58 8.58 -11.94
N ILE A 1013 -22.81 8.55 -12.46
CA ILE A 1013 -24.04 8.43 -11.67
C ILE A 1013 -24.63 7.06 -11.98
N SER A 1014 -24.76 6.18 -10.98
CA SER A 1014 -25.23 4.81 -11.18
C SER A 1014 -26.41 4.49 -10.30
N THR A 1015 -27.61 4.38 -10.88
CA THR A 1015 -28.80 3.90 -10.18
C THR A 1015 -28.92 2.38 -10.16
N ALA A 1016 -28.26 1.69 -11.09
CA ALA A 1016 -28.31 0.23 -11.23
C ALA A 1016 -27.41 -0.52 -10.24
N THR A 1017 -27.84 -1.74 -9.87
CA THR A 1017 -27.05 -2.75 -9.16
C THR A 1017 -27.59 -4.16 -9.46
N HIS A 1018 -26.86 -5.19 -9.03
CA HIS A 1018 -27.29 -6.59 -9.09
C HIS A 1018 -27.30 -7.21 -7.69
N GLU A 1019 -28.01 -8.33 -7.53
CA GLU A 1019 -27.87 -9.17 -6.34
C GLU A 1019 -26.46 -9.79 -6.31
N THR A 1020 -25.94 -10.02 -5.09
CA THR A 1020 -24.65 -10.70 -4.87
C THR A 1020 -24.67 -12.17 -5.30
N GLU A 1021 -25.85 -12.76 -5.43
CA GLU A 1021 -26.05 -14.14 -5.88
C GLU A 1021 -25.74 -14.36 -7.37
N VAL A 1022 -25.03 -15.47 -7.64
CA VAL A 1022 -24.59 -15.82 -9.00
C VAL A 1022 -25.78 -16.19 -9.90
N ALA A 1023 -26.83 -16.81 -9.35
CA ALA A 1023 -28.02 -17.21 -10.10
C ALA A 1023 -28.75 -16.01 -10.71
N SER A 1024 -28.89 -14.92 -9.95
CA SER A 1024 -29.55 -13.67 -10.37
C SER A 1024 -28.81 -13.01 -11.54
N ARG A 1025 -27.47 -12.88 -11.43
CA ARG A 1025 -26.64 -12.37 -12.53
C ARG A 1025 -26.66 -13.26 -13.77
N ARG A 1026 -26.72 -14.59 -13.62
CA ARG A 1026 -26.87 -15.53 -14.76
C ARG A 1026 -28.24 -15.46 -15.44
N ALA A 1027 -29.25 -14.93 -14.76
CA ALA A 1027 -30.58 -14.67 -15.31
C ALA A 1027 -30.72 -13.23 -15.88
N CYS A 1028 -29.64 -12.43 -15.90
CA CYS A 1028 -29.64 -11.01 -16.28
C CYS A 1028 -30.68 -10.17 -15.50
N ILE A 1029 -30.89 -10.51 -14.23
CA ILE A 1029 -31.77 -9.77 -13.34
C ILE A 1029 -31.02 -8.60 -12.71
N GLU A 1030 -31.68 -7.45 -12.68
CA GLU A 1030 -31.19 -6.16 -12.21
C GLU A 1030 -32.18 -5.56 -11.21
N TYR A 1031 -31.73 -4.62 -10.38
CA TYR A 1031 -32.61 -3.69 -9.65
C TYR A 1031 -31.90 -2.34 -9.50
N ALA A 1032 -32.67 -1.26 -9.35
CA ALA A 1032 -32.13 0.09 -9.36
C ALA A 1032 -32.81 1.00 -8.32
N TYR A 1033 -32.08 1.98 -7.77
CA TYR A 1033 -32.65 2.95 -6.83
C TYR A 1033 -32.41 4.38 -7.31
N PRO A 1034 -33.42 5.26 -7.21
CA PRO A 1034 -33.35 6.63 -7.72
C PRO A 1034 -32.24 7.43 -7.02
N ILE A 1035 -31.71 8.43 -7.73
CA ILE A 1035 -30.71 9.36 -7.21
C ILE A 1035 -31.27 10.77 -7.32
N ASN A 1036 -31.13 11.56 -6.26
CA ASN A 1036 -31.55 12.96 -6.23
C ASN A 1036 -30.33 13.84 -5.92
N ILE A 1037 -30.09 14.86 -6.74
CA ILE A 1037 -29.10 15.92 -6.51
C ILE A 1037 -29.88 17.22 -6.42
N GLY A 1038 -29.90 17.85 -5.24
CA GLY A 1038 -30.57 19.12 -5.02
C GLY A 1038 -29.86 20.29 -5.68
N ASP A 1039 -30.51 21.45 -5.64
CA ASP A 1039 -30.04 22.71 -6.19
C ASP A 1039 -28.62 23.12 -5.73
N ASP A 1040 -27.97 24.01 -6.48
CA ASP A 1040 -26.70 24.69 -6.11
C ASP A 1040 -25.54 23.73 -5.77
N CYS A 1041 -25.58 22.50 -6.28
CA CYS A 1041 -24.55 21.49 -6.01
C CYS A 1041 -23.36 21.59 -6.97
N TRP A 1042 -22.14 21.49 -6.43
CA TRP A 1042 -20.91 21.25 -7.21
C TRP A 1042 -20.44 19.80 -7.02
N ILE A 1043 -20.41 19.04 -8.11
CA ILE A 1043 -19.90 17.66 -8.13
C ILE A 1043 -18.51 17.65 -8.79
N GLY A 1044 -17.45 17.40 -8.01
CA GLY A 1044 -16.08 17.36 -8.52
C GLY A 1044 -15.84 16.24 -9.55
N GLY A 1045 -14.83 16.42 -10.41
CA GLY A 1045 -14.50 15.44 -11.44
C GLY A 1045 -14.09 14.07 -10.88
N GLY A 1046 -14.38 12.99 -11.60
CA GLY A 1046 -14.09 11.61 -11.17
C GLY A 1046 -14.94 11.10 -10.00
N VAL A 1047 -15.99 11.82 -9.60
CA VAL A 1047 -16.92 11.36 -8.55
C VAL A 1047 -17.80 10.21 -9.07
N THR A 1048 -18.05 9.23 -8.21
CA THR A 1048 -19.04 8.16 -8.45
C THR A 1048 -20.19 8.29 -7.43
N ILE A 1049 -21.43 8.27 -7.89
CA ILE A 1049 -22.65 8.29 -7.04
C ILE A 1049 -23.37 6.95 -7.19
N LEU A 1050 -23.65 6.28 -6.06
CA LEU A 1050 -24.25 4.94 -6.01
C LEU A 1050 -25.80 4.97 -5.84
N PRO A 1051 -26.49 3.83 -6.05
CA PRO A 1051 -27.95 3.77 -6.05
C PRO A 1051 -28.61 4.23 -4.73
N GLY A 1052 -29.70 4.97 -4.84
CA GLY A 1052 -30.53 5.37 -3.69
C GLY A 1052 -30.02 6.59 -2.91
N VAL A 1053 -28.99 7.27 -3.40
CA VAL A 1053 -28.38 8.44 -2.73
C VAL A 1053 -29.14 9.72 -3.02
N THR A 1054 -29.41 10.50 -1.97
CA THR A 1054 -29.85 11.89 -2.03
C THR A 1054 -28.73 12.84 -1.58
N ILE A 1055 -28.26 13.70 -2.47
CA ILE A 1055 -27.40 14.84 -2.17
C ILE A 1055 -28.31 16.05 -2.00
N GLY A 1056 -28.33 16.66 -0.81
CA GLY A 1056 -29.13 17.85 -0.54
C GLY A 1056 -28.58 19.11 -1.21
N GLU A 1057 -29.41 20.15 -1.30
CA GLU A 1057 -29.08 21.48 -1.83
C GLU A 1057 -27.76 22.07 -1.30
N GLY A 1058 -27.07 22.86 -2.12
CA GLY A 1058 -25.86 23.60 -1.76
C GLY A 1058 -24.65 22.73 -1.38
N CYS A 1059 -24.59 21.49 -1.86
CA CYS A 1059 -23.51 20.55 -1.50
C CYS A 1059 -22.31 20.63 -2.45
N THR A 1060 -21.12 20.37 -1.91
CA THR A 1060 -19.88 20.25 -2.69
C THR A 1060 -19.29 18.86 -2.50
N ILE A 1061 -19.24 18.06 -3.56
CA ILE A 1061 -18.56 16.76 -3.54
C ILE A 1061 -17.15 16.93 -4.11
N GLY A 1062 -16.13 16.54 -3.34
CA GLY A 1062 -14.73 16.62 -3.78
C GLY A 1062 -14.42 15.64 -4.91
N ALA A 1063 -13.49 16.01 -5.80
CA ALA A 1063 -13.05 15.16 -6.90
C ALA A 1063 -12.60 13.76 -6.45
N GLY A 1064 -12.85 12.74 -7.26
CA GLY A 1064 -12.50 11.34 -6.97
C GLY A 1064 -13.26 10.66 -5.82
N SER A 1065 -14.33 11.28 -5.31
CA SER A 1065 -15.10 10.73 -4.18
C SER A 1065 -16.12 9.68 -4.61
N ILE A 1066 -16.40 8.68 -3.77
CA ILE A 1066 -17.47 7.69 -3.99
C ILE A 1066 -18.60 7.94 -2.99
N VAL A 1067 -19.71 8.49 -3.45
CA VAL A 1067 -20.89 8.81 -2.63
C VAL A 1067 -21.75 7.56 -2.50
N THR A 1068 -21.78 7.00 -1.28
CA THR A 1068 -22.44 5.71 -0.97
C THR A 1068 -23.66 5.83 -0.06
N ARG A 1069 -23.96 7.05 0.41
CA ARG A 1069 -25.02 7.41 1.36
C ARG A 1069 -25.41 8.88 1.14
N ASP A 1070 -26.59 9.26 1.63
CA ASP A 1070 -27.09 10.63 1.56
C ASP A 1070 -26.11 11.66 2.14
N ILE A 1071 -26.03 12.81 1.47
CA ILE A 1071 -25.23 13.95 1.88
C ILE A 1071 -26.18 15.08 2.33
N PRO A 1072 -26.23 15.42 3.63
CA PRO A 1072 -27.13 16.46 4.12
C PRO A 1072 -26.85 17.82 3.47
N ALA A 1073 -27.90 18.59 3.17
CA ALA A 1073 -27.81 19.92 2.57
C ALA A 1073 -26.77 20.85 3.24
N TRP A 1074 -26.21 21.73 2.40
CA TRP A 1074 -25.18 22.72 2.70
C TRP A 1074 -23.91 22.10 3.28
N SER A 1075 -23.46 20.97 2.71
CA SER A 1075 -22.29 20.21 3.15
C SER A 1075 -21.22 20.05 2.06
N VAL A 1076 -19.95 20.13 2.46
CA VAL A 1076 -18.82 19.67 1.65
C VAL A 1076 -18.47 18.25 2.07
N ALA A 1077 -18.48 17.30 1.15
CA ALA A 1077 -18.17 15.89 1.39
C ALA A 1077 -17.05 15.39 0.45
N VAL A 1078 -16.12 14.59 0.98
CA VAL A 1078 -14.96 14.08 0.21
C VAL A 1078 -14.62 12.64 0.58
N GLY A 1079 -13.94 11.94 -0.33
CA GLY A 1079 -13.30 10.64 -0.09
C GLY A 1079 -14.07 9.42 -0.61
N SER A 1080 -13.53 8.24 -0.34
CA SER A 1080 -14.12 6.95 -0.73
C SER A 1080 -14.21 6.02 0.49
N PRO A 1081 -15.41 5.78 1.07
CA PRO A 1081 -16.68 6.45 0.78
C PRO A 1081 -16.66 7.93 1.22
N ALA A 1082 -17.45 8.76 0.55
CA ALA A 1082 -17.54 10.20 0.80
C ALA A 1082 -18.10 10.50 2.19
N ARG A 1083 -17.50 11.47 2.89
CA ARG A 1083 -17.94 11.93 4.22
C ARG A 1083 -17.93 13.44 4.31
N VAL A 1084 -18.92 14.01 5.01
CA VAL A 1084 -19.00 15.45 5.26
C VAL A 1084 -17.81 15.91 6.10
N VAL A 1085 -17.02 16.85 5.58
CA VAL A 1085 -15.84 17.44 6.24
C VAL A 1085 -16.10 18.83 6.79
N LYS A 1086 -17.03 19.59 6.19
CA LYS A 1086 -17.52 20.87 6.72
C LYS A 1086 -18.93 21.17 6.19
N LYS A 1087 -19.62 22.13 6.80
CA LYS A 1087 -20.77 22.79 6.19
C LYS A 1087 -20.36 24.08 5.49
N VAL A 1088 -21.11 24.47 4.47
CA VAL A 1088 -21.13 25.84 3.94
C VAL A 1088 -22.24 26.62 4.63
N GLN A 1089 -22.24 27.95 4.48
CA GLN A 1089 -23.39 28.76 4.93
C GLN A 1089 -24.49 28.68 3.89
N PRO A 1090 -25.76 28.41 4.27
CA PRO A 1090 -26.89 28.59 3.36
C PRO A 1090 -26.94 30.03 2.88
N LEU A 1091 -27.11 30.21 1.57
CA LEU A 1091 -27.49 31.50 1.03
C LEU A 1091 -28.93 31.82 1.47
N GLY A 1092 -29.23 33.09 1.69
CA GLY A 1092 -30.62 33.53 1.78
C GLY A 1092 -31.34 33.24 0.45
N LYS A 1093 -32.67 33.08 0.48
CA LYS A 1093 -33.45 32.91 -0.76
C LYS A 1093 -33.08 34.00 -1.75
N PHE A 1094 -32.63 33.60 -2.93
CA PHE A 1094 -32.32 34.53 -4.01
C PHE A 1094 -33.60 35.22 -4.45
N ASP A 1095 -33.62 36.54 -4.42
CA ASP A 1095 -34.77 37.33 -4.86
C ASP A 1095 -34.56 37.70 -6.33
N GLU A 1096 -35.11 36.86 -7.21
CA GLU A 1096 -35.00 36.98 -8.68
C GLU A 1096 -35.47 38.35 -9.22
N SER A 1097 -36.19 39.15 -8.43
CA SER A 1097 -36.58 40.51 -8.80
C SER A 1097 -35.43 41.52 -8.86
N ASN A 1098 -34.25 41.21 -8.32
CA ASN A 1098 -33.12 42.16 -8.24
C ASN A 1098 -32.04 42.02 -9.33
N GLY A 1099 -32.09 41.00 -10.19
CA GLY A 1099 -31.35 40.95 -11.46
C GLY A 1099 -29.83 41.24 -11.42
N VAL A 1100 -29.07 40.47 -10.62
CA VAL A 1100 -27.59 40.46 -10.56
C VAL A 1100 -27.08 39.03 -10.61
#